data_AF-A0A5J5APD5-F1
#
_entry.id   AF-A0A5J5APD5-F1
#
_cell.length_a   1.000
_cell.length_b   1.000
_cell.length_c   1.000
_cell.angle_alpha   90.00
_cell.angle_beta   90.00
_cell.angle_gamma   90.00
#
_symmetry.space_group_name_H-M   'P 1'
#
loop_
_entity.id
_entity.type
_entity.pdbx_description
1 polymer ?
#
loop_
_entity_poly.entity_id
_entity_poly.type
_entity_poly.pdbx_seq_one_letter_code
_entity_poly.pdbx_strand_id
1 'polypeptide(L)'
;MVLCNENNPTLIKPENLQGGSEMGGRKFGVEIRSRNNRRALSGINQNLVEAPSYPCVFNKRVCSETNVICDKNPPNAVQRPITRKLAAQIAKVEEHNRAAIDHPEPMLLEQTDAELSEKDQMEEVEMEDISEDPIMDIDNRDGKNPLAVVDYVEELYTYYRKMENSSCVSWNYMAQQFDINEKMRAILIDWLIEVHHKFGLRDETLFLSVNLIDRFLAQQTVVRKKLQLVGLVAMLLACKYEEVSVPVVDDLVFISDKAYSRKEVLEMEKLMLNKLQFNMSVPTPYVFMKRFLKAAESDRKLELLSFFLMELCLVESEMLKFPPSFLAAAAIYTAQCTLYGFKQWTKTCEWYTSYSEDQLLECSRMIVSLHKKAGTGKLTGVHRKYCASKFGYAAKCEPAHFLEETPNNRGHRRERNSCPSSKNAMAMSAASPHSLLLKNPNHSLSRNLNNATTTGFNAFPLNYRSGPNKPISITCSTAQVQDRPTSTSQSQDRVFNFAAGPATLPENVLKKAESELYNWRGCGMSVMEMSHRGKEFLSIIQKAEADLRTLLNIPSDYAVLFLQGGATTQFAAIPLNLCKPDDPVDYIVTGSWGDKAFKEATKYCKPNVIWSGKSEKYTQIPSFDQLEQNPNAKYLHICANETIHGVEFKNYPTPKNKDAVLIADMSSNFCSKPVDVTKFGLIYAGAQKNVGPSGVTIVIIRKDLIGNAQGITPVMLDFKIHAENNSLYNTPPCYGIYMCGLVFEDLLAQGGLSEIEKKNMKKAQILYDTIDQSNGFYRCPVEKSVRSLMNVPFTLEKSELEAEFIKEATKEKMVQLKGHRSVGGMRASIYNAMSLAGVEKLVAFMKDFQAKHA
;
A
#
# COMPACT_ATOMS: atom_id res chain seq x y z
N MET A 1 6.45 8.93 -60.67
CA MET A 1 7.05 10.13 -60.04
C MET A 1 7.45 9.77 -58.63
N VAL A 2 8.70 9.69 -58.18
CA VAL A 2 10.03 9.68 -58.79
C VAL A 2 10.79 8.57 -58.03
N LEU A 3 11.54 7.78 -58.78
CA LEU A 3 12.33 6.61 -58.39
C LEU A 3 13.60 7.02 -57.61
N CYS A 4 14.11 6.18 -56.70
CA CYS A 4 15.23 5.28 -57.05
C CYS A 4 15.70 4.41 -55.88
N ASN A 5 15.93 3.15 -56.23
CA ASN A 5 16.58 2.09 -55.47
C ASN A 5 18.12 2.22 -55.52
N GLU A 6 18.71 1.49 -54.57
CA GLU A 6 20.07 1.00 -54.39
C GLU A 6 20.90 0.68 -55.66
N ASN A 7 22.23 0.81 -55.54
CA ASN A 7 23.20 -0.12 -56.13
C ASN A 7 24.59 -0.07 -55.42
N ASN A 8 25.03 -1.26 -55.01
CA ASN A 8 26.34 -1.72 -54.47
C ASN A 8 27.45 -1.73 -55.58
N PRO A 9 28.69 -2.28 -55.43
CA PRO A 9 29.56 -2.63 -54.27
C PRO A 9 31.07 -2.23 -54.47
N THR A 10 31.97 -2.47 -53.50
CA THR A 10 33.29 -3.19 -53.62
C THR A 10 34.30 -2.88 -52.49
N LEU A 11 35.16 -3.88 -52.23
CA LEU A 11 36.13 -4.07 -51.14
C LEU A 11 37.30 -3.07 -51.10
N ILE A 12 37.90 -2.88 -49.90
CA ILE A 12 39.36 -2.96 -49.56
C ILE A 12 39.54 -2.74 -48.03
N LYS A 13 40.33 -3.61 -47.37
CA LYS A 13 40.97 -3.45 -46.02
C LYS A 13 42.44 -2.96 -46.22
N PRO A 14 43.26 -2.48 -45.24
CA PRO A 14 43.20 -2.63 -43.78
C PRO A 14 43.67 -1.40 -42.92
N GLU A 15 43.64 -1.60 -41.58
CA GLU A 15 44.53 -1.08 -40.52
C GLU A 15 44.47 0.37 -39.94
N ASN A 16 44.15 0.39 -38.63
CA ASN A 16 44.71 1.16 -37.50
C ASN A 16 44.99 2.67 -37.62
N LEU A 17 44.20 3.49 -36.89
CA LEU A 17 44.65 4.35 -35.78
C LEU A 17 43.49 5.18 -35.19
N GLN A 18 43.40 5.14 -33.85
CA GLN A 18 42.93 6.14 -32.90
C GLN A 18 41.94 7.24 -33.35
N GLY A 19 40.73 7.20 -32.78
CA GLY A 19 39.85 8.37 -32.71
C GLY A 19 38.48 8.10 -32.09
N GLY A 20 38.14 8.85 -31.04
CA GLY A 20 36.75 9.26 -30.73
C GLY A 20 35.86 8.28 -29.98
N SER A 21 35.81 8.39 -28.65
CA SER A 21 34.70 7.83 -27.86
C SER A 21 33.65 8.92 -27.63
N GLU A 22 32.58 8.88 -28.43
CA GLU A 22 31.32 9.57 -28.11
C GLU A 22 30.46 8.70 -27.17
N MET A 23 30.33 9.18 -25.93
CA MET A 23 29.08 9.41 -25.21
C MET A 23 27.99 8.31 -25.27
N GLY A 24 28.30 7.15 -24.69
CA GLY A 24 27.97 6.95 -23.28
C GLY A 24 26.49 7.03 -22.84
N GLY A 25 25.60 6.23 -23.44
CA GLY A 25 24.37 5.78 -22.78
C GLY A 25 24.68 5.01 -21.49
N ARG A 26 24.16 5.51 -20.36
CA ARG A 26 24.47 5.06 -19.00
C ARG A 26 24.22 3.56 -18.76
N LYS A 27 25.30 2.83 -18.46
CA LYS A 27 25.32 1.52 -17.79
C LYS A 27 25.18 1.69 -16.28
N PHE A 28 24.21 1.00 -15.68
CA PHE A 28 24.28 0.52 -14.30
C PHE A 28 24.74 -0.94 -14.36
N GLY A 29 25.82 -1.27 -13.65
CA GLY A 29 26.24 -2.64 -13.47
C GLY A 29 27.53 -2.70 -12.68
N VAL A 30 27.45 -2.63 -11.34
CA VAL A 30 28.34 -3.33 -10.40
C VAL A 30 27.60 -3.44 -9.05
N GLU A 31 26.86 -4.52 -8.86
CA GLU A 31 26.78 -5.33 -7.62
C GLU A 31 25.75 -6.46 -7.81
N ILE A 32 26.02 -7.30 -8.82
CA ILE A 32 25.61 -8.72 -8.82
C ILE A 32 26.84 -9.48 -9.33
N ARG A 33 27.84 -9.64 -8.45
CA ARG A 33 28.91 -10.63 -8.63
C ARG A 33 29.38 -11.12 -7.27
N SER A 34 28.61 -12.03 -6.69
CA SER A 34 29.11 -13.19 -5.97
C SER A 34 27.92 -13.98 -5.40
N ARG A 35 27.87 -15.27 -5.76
CA ARG A 35 26.94 -16.34 -5.35
C ARG A 35 25.63 -16.46 -6.16
N ASN A 36 25.77 -17.29 -7.19
CA ASN A 36 24.73 -17.94 -7.98
C ASN A 36 23.61 -18.52 -7.12
N ASN A 37 22.36 -18.14 -7.38
CA ASN A 37 21.29 -19.08 -7.79
C ASN A 37 19.92 -18.40 -8.04
N ARG A 38 19.59 -18.33 -9.35
CA ARG A 38 18.32 -18.64 -10.04
C ARG A 38 17.89 -17.52 -10.99
N ARG A 39 18.27 -17.71 -12.26
CA ARG A 39 17.60 -17.10 -13.44
C ARG A 39 16.10 -17.38 -13.31
N ALA A 40 15.28 -16.34 -13.28
CA ALA A 40 13.86 -16.51 -13.59
C ALA A 40 13.79 -17.08 -15.02
N LEU A 41 13.36 -18.35 -15.13
CA LEU A 41 13.22 -19.15 -16.36
C LEU A 41 14.41 -19.99 -16.89
N SER A 42 15.42 -20.35 -16.07
CA SER A 42 16.27 -21.51 -16.45
C SER A 42 15.56 -22.87 -16.33
N GLY A 43 14.42 -22.92 -15.63
CA GLY A 43 13.65 -24.16 -15.38
C GLY A 43 12.97 -24.78 -16.59
N ILE A 44 12.96 -24.11 -17.75
CA ILE A 44 12.48 -24.71 -18.98
C ILE A 44 13.62 -25.52 -19.68
N ASN A 45 14.85 -25.58 -19.12
CA ASN A 45 15.99 -26.21 -19.78
C ASN A 45 16.80 -27.27 -19.00
N GLN A 46 16.42 -27.79 -17.82
CA GLN A 46 17.13 -28.97 -17.26
C GLN A 46 16.42 -29.68 -16.09
N ASN A 47 16.59 -31.01 -16.05
CA ASN A 47 16.06 -31.98 -15.08
C ASN A 47 16.92 -32.12 -13.81
N LEU A 48 16.25 -32.58 -12.73
CA LEU A 48 16.71 -33.33 -11.54
C LEU A 48 17.61 -32.69 -10.44
N VAL A 49 17.23 -33.03 -9.19
CA VAL A 49 17.99 -33.13 -7.90
C VAL A 49 17.88 -32.03 -6.83
N GLU A 50 17.10 -32.39 -5.78
CA GLU A 50 17.18 -32.28 -4.30
C GLU A 50 17.62 -31.02 -3.49
N ALA A 51 17.03 -30.97 -2.28
CA ALA A 51 16.95 -29.90 -1.27
C ALA A 51 18.20 -29.84 -0.32
N PRO A 52 18.33 -28.92 0.70
CA PRO A 52 17.38 -28.67 1.79
C PRO A 52 17.26 -27.19 2.27
N SER A 53 16.68 -27.01 3.46
CA SER A 53 15.74 -25.99 3.99
C SER A 53 16.32 -24.86 4.90
N TYR A 54 15.40 -23.99 5.39
CA TYR A 54 15.45 -23.03 6.54
C TYR A 54 15.63 -21.51 6.21
N PRO A 55 15.35 -20.58 7.16
CA PRO A 55 14.05 -20.25 7.76
C PRO A 55 13.66 -18.77 7.51
N CYS A 56 12.36 -18.44 7.48
CA CYS A 56 11.86 -17.07 7.28
C CYS A 56 11.13 -16.56 8.53
N VAL A 57 11.59 -15.42 9.06
CA VAL A 57 10.89 -14.62 10.06
C VAL A 57 10.68 -13.23 9.48
N PHE A 58 9.42 -12.82 9.29
CA PHE A 58 9.07 -11.40 9.36
C PHE A 58 7.64 -11.19 9.87
N ASN A 59 7.56 -10.34 10.89
CA ASN A 59 6.36 -9.94 11.63
C ASN A 59 5.50 -8.96 10.81
N LYS A 60 4.17 -9.15 10.86
CA LYS A 60 3.18 -8.07 10.74
C LYS A 60 2.41 -7.96 12.05
N ARG A 61 2.33 -6.74 12.57
CA ARG A 61 1.50 -6.35 13.71
C ARG A 61 0.01 -6.56 13.37
N VAL A 62 -0.67 -7.28 14.25
CA VAL A 62 -2.13 -7.36 14.38
C VAL A 62 -2.58 -6.11 15.13
N CYS A 63 -3.64 -5.45 14.67
CA CYS A 63 -4.39 -4.46 15.45
C CYS A 63 -5.61 -5.16 16.02
N SER A 64 -5.80 -5.04 17.33
CA SER A 64 -6.89 -5.61 18.11
C SER A 64 -8.23 -4.92 17.83
N GLU A 65 -9.28 -5.71 17.64
CA GLU A 65 -10.67 -5.27 17.64
C GLU A 65 -11.12 -4.94 19.08
N THR A 66 -11.67 -3.75 19.27
CA THR A 66 -12.57 -3.43 20.38
C THR A 66 -13.81 -2.76 19.81
N ASN A 67 -14.96 -3.39 20.03
CA ASN A 67 -16.30 -2.91 19.68
C ASN A 67 -16.61 -1.57 20.35
N VAL A 68 -16.95 -0.53 19.56
CA VAL A 68 -17.80 0.59 19.99
C VAL A 68 -18.68 1.06 18.83
N ILE A 69 -19.98 1.09 19.09
CA ILE A 69 -21.09 1.57 18.24
C ILE A 69 -21.17 3.10 18.34
N CYS A 70 -21.35 3.82 17.22
CA CYS A 70 -22.41 4.82 16.97
C CYS A 70 -22.07 5.81 15.82
N ASP A 71 -23.03 5.88 14.88
CA ASP A 71 -23.60 7.04 14.20
C ASP A 71 -22.71 8.19 13.71
N LYS A 72 -22.73 8.42 12.38
CA LYS A 72 -22.91 9.77 11.79
C LYS A 72 -23.64 9.76 10.44
N ASN A 73 -24.60 10.68 10.34
CA ASN A 73 -25.23 11.22 9.14
C ASN A 73 -24.23 11.81 8.12
N PRO A 74 -24.64 12.02 6.85
CA PRO A 74 -23.72 12.21 5.72
C PRO A 74 -23.41 13.69 5.43
N PRO A 75 -22.32 13.97 4.70
CA PRO A 75 -22.22 15.19 3.92
C PRO A 75 -22.06 14.96 2.41
N ASN A 76 -22.44 16.02 1.71
CA ASN A 76 -22.77 16.15 0.30
C ASN A 76 -21.62 15.95 -0.71
N ALA A 77 -22.11 15.68 -1.93
CA ALA A 77 -21.46 15.54 -3.21
C ALA A 77 -20.48 16.66 -3.63
N VAL A 78 -19.42 16.25 -4.33
CA VAL A 78 -18.66 17.09 -5.27
C VAL A 78 -18.54 16.36 -6.61
N GLN A 79 -18.88 17.10 -7.67
CA GLN A 79 -19.07 16.69 -9.07
C GLN A 79 -17.81 16.14 -9.75
N ARG A 80 -18.01 15.17 -10.67
CA ARG A 80 -17.05 14.69 -11.67
C ARG A 80 -17.42 15.19 -13.08
N PRO A 81 -16.49 15.22 -14.05
CA PRO A 81 -16.66 15.92 -15.32
C PRO A 81 -17.51 15.19 -16.37
N ILE A 82 -17.92 16.00 -17.34
CA ILE A 82 -18.91 15.81 -18.39
C ILE A 82 -18.39 14.91 -19.52
N THR A 83 -18.91 13.68 -19.64
CA THR A 83 -18.97 12.89 -20.89
C THR A 83 -20.18 11.95 -20.90
N ARG A 84 -21.39 12.49 -20.72
CA ARG A 84 -22.65 11.76 -20.98
C ARG A 84 -23.76 12.62 -21.60
N LYS A 85 -23.41 13.72 -22.27
CA LYS A 85 -24.39 14.56 -23.00
C LYS A 85 -24.58 14.20 -24.47
N LEU A 86 -23.92 13.14 -24.98
CA LEU A 86 -24.06 12.70 -26.38
C LEU A 86 -24.98 11.48 -26.57
N ALA A 87 -25.29 10.72 -25.51
CA ALA A 87 -26.17 9.54 -25.60
C ALA A 87 -27.66 9.86 -25.34
N ALA A 88 -28.00 11.07 -24.88
CA ALA A 88 -29.37 11.50 -24.60
C ALA A 88 -29.99 12.39 -25.70
N GLN A 89 -29.29 12.62 -26.81
CA GLN A 89 -29.74 13.47 -27.92
C GLN A 89 -30.19 12.70 -29.18
N ILE A 90 -30.21 11.35 -29.14
CA ILE A 90 -30.63 10.52 -30.29
C ILE A 90 -32.07 9.94 -30.11
N ALA A 91 -32.73 10.15 -28.98
CA ALA A 91 -34.06 9.56 -28.72
C ALA A 91 -35.23 10.57 -28.60
N LYS A 92 -35.06 11.82 -29.05
CA LYS A 92 -36.12 12.84 -29.03
C LYS A 92 -36.10 13.72 -30.28
N VAL A 93 -36.35 13.13 -31.45
CA VAL A 93 -37.07 13.77 -32.57
C VAL A 93 -37.73 12.65 -33.36
N GLU A 94 -38.92 12.25 -32.93
CA GLU A 94 -40.02 11.90 -33.84
C GLU A 94 -41.29 12.09 -33.03
N GLU A 95 -41.77 13.33 -33.13
CA GLU A 95 -42.98 13.83 -32.51
C GLU A 95 -44.19 13.51 -33.40
N HIS A 96 -45.31 13.23 -32.74
CA HIS A 96 -46.68 13.56 -33.15
C HIS A 96 -47.34 12.74 -34.28
N ASN A 97 -48.39 11.98 -33.92
CA ASN A 97 -49.78 12.39 -34.24
C ASN A 97 -50.87 11.43 -33.69
N ARG A 98 -51.92 12.04 -33.08
CA ARG A 98 -53.36 11.66 -32.99
C ARG A 98 -53.73 10.37 -32.21
N ALA A 99 -54.44 10.41 -31.07
CA ALA A 99 -55.84 10.79 -30.79
C ALA A 99 -56.89 9.66 -30.97
N ALA A 100 -57.52 9.29 -29.83
CA ALA A 100 -58.96 9.05 -29.61
C ALA A 100 -59.68 7.73 -30.02
N ILE A 101 -60.39 7.16 -29.02
CA ILE A 101 -61.76 6.57 -29.01
C ILE A 101 -61.99 5.03 -29.19
N ASP A 102 -62.74 4.53 -28.18
CA ASP A 102 -63.76 3.45 -28.04
C ASP A 102 -63.53 1.92 -28.00
N HIS A 103 -64.29 1.35 -27.05
CA HIS A 103 -64.75 -0.02 -26.73
C HIS A 103 -65.52 -0.71 -27.90
N PRO A 104 -66.02 -1.99 -27.85
CA PRO A 104 -66.40 -2.82 -26.68
C PRO A 104 -66.23 -4.37 -26.78
N GLU A 105 -66.60 -5.03 -25.66
CA GLU A 105 -67.09 -6.41 -25.45
C GLU A 105 -68.12 -6.92 -26.51
N PRO A 106 -68.50 -8.23 -26.63
CA PRO A 106 -69.13 -9.02 -25.52
C PRO A 106 -69.11 -10.58 -25.56
N MET A 107 -69.65 -11.17 -24.46
CA MET A 107 -70.45 -12.42 -24.33
C MET A 107 -69.84 -13.80 -24.67
N LEU A 108 -70.25 -14.97 -24.14
CA LEU A 108 -71.00 -15.51 -22.98
C LEU A 108 -71.11 -17.05 -23.23
N LEU A 109 -71.31 -17.88 -22.19
CA LEU A 109 -71.88 -19.27 -22.13
C LEU A 109 -70.98 -20.21 -21.33
N GLU A 110 -71.47 -21.21 -20.59
CA GLU A 110 -72.61 -21.43 -19.69
C GLU A 110 -72.31 -22.77 -18.99
N GLN A 111 -72.96 -23.03 -17.87
CA GLN A 111 -72.72 -24.15 -16.93
C GLN A 111 -73.33 -25.48 -17.41
N THR A 112 -72.84 -26.61 -16.89
CA THR A 112 -73.69 -27.73 -16.42
C THR A 112 -72.98 -28.60 -15.37
N ASP A 113 -73.72 -28.93 -14.31
CA ASP A 113 -73.43 -29.92 -13.26
C ASP A 113 -73.77 -31.36 -13.71
N ALA A 114 -73.10 -32.37 -13.16
CA ALA A 114 -73.70 -33.63 -12.64
C ALA A 114 -72.64 -34.64 -12.11
N GLU A 115 -73.01 -35.31 -11.02
CA GLU A 115 -72.28 -36.37 -10.27
C GLU A 115 -72.21 -37.74 -10.97
N LEU A 116 -71.25 -38.60 -10.55
CA LEU A 116 -71.30 -40.06 -10.29
C LEU A 116 -69.86 -40.63 -10.23
N SER A 117 -69.36 -41.08 -9.08
CA SER A 117 -69.27 -42.49 -8.61
C SER A 117 -68.28 -43.38 -9.37
N GLU A 118 -67.14 -43.72 -8.75
CA GLU A 118 -66.78 -45.11 -8.37
C GLU A 118 -65.46 -45.17 -7.58
N LYS A 119 -65.41 -46.13 -6.66
CA LYS A 119 -64.30 -46.42 -5.74
C LYS A 119 -63.22 -47.24 -6.46
N ASP A 120 -61.96 -46.96 -6.17
CA ASP A 120 -60.97 -48.03 -6.02
C ASP A 120 -59.93 -47.66 -4.97
N GLN A 121 -59.61 -48.65 -4.13
CA GLN A 121 -58.83 -48.57 -2.90
C GLN A 121 -57.34 -48.41 -3.22
N MET A 122 -56.67 -47.41 -2.63
CA MET A 122 -55.21 -47.36 -2.53
C MET A 122 -54.81 -47.50 -1.06
N GLU A 123 -53.88 -48.43 -0.83
CA GLU A 123 -53.25 -48.72 0.45
C GLU A 123 -52.58 -47.48 1.04
N GLU A 124 -52.74 -47.37 2.37
CA GLU A 124 -52.13 -46.37 3.23
C GLU A 124 -50.63 -46.49 3.22
N VAL A 125 -50.02 -45.38 2.88
CA VAL A 125 -48.61 -45.17 2.75
C VAL A 125 -48.47 -43.85 3.61
N GLU A 126 -47.76 -43.85 4.75
CA GLU A 126 -47.39 -42.65 5.55
C GLU A 126 -46.26 -41.79 4.92
N MET A 127 -46.52 -40.57 4.40
CA MET A 127 -45.44 -39.63 4.00
C MET A 127 -44.86 -39.08 5.28
N GLU A 128 -43.62 -39.46 5.58
CA GLU A 128 -42.76 -38.60 6.38
C GLU A 128 -42.72 -37.22 5.69
N ASP A 129 -43.25 -36.19 6.38
CA ASP A 129 -43.14 -34.80 5.98
C ASP A 129 -41.65 -34.45 5.82
N ILE A 130 -41.19 -34.35 4.57
CA ILE A 130 -39.87 -33.80 4.25
C ILE A 130 -39.96 -32.30 4.58
N SER A 131 -39.46 -31.91 5.75
CA SER A 131 -39.25 -30.49 6.06
C SER A 131 -38.24 -29.92 5.05
N GLU A 132 -38.72 -29.23 4.02
CA GLU A 132 -37.83 -28.52 3.11
C GLU A 132 -37.16 -27.37 3.86
N ASP A 133 -35.86 -27.51 4.14
CA ASP A 133 -35.07 -26.40 4.66
C ASP A 133 -35.23 -25.17 3.73
N PRO A 134 -35.66 -24.01 4.25
CA PRO A 134 -35.89 -22.84 3.43
C PRO A 134 -34.58 -22.34 2.82
N ILE A 135 -34.60 -22.01 1.52
CA ILE A 135 -33.47 -21.39 0.84
C ILE A 135 -33.24 -20.01 1.48
N MET A 136 -32.06 -19.83 2.06
CA MET A 136 -31.69 -18.57 2.70
C MET A 136 -31.39 -17.49 1.66
N ASP A 137 -31.95 -16.29 1.84
CA ASP A 137 -31.54 -15.11 1.08
C ASP A 137 -30.13 -14.65 1.50
N ILE A 138 -29.16 -14.91 0.62
CA ILE A 138 -27.73 -14.64 0.87
C ILE A 138 -27.35 -13.17 0.68
N ASP A 139 -28.18 -12.37 0.00
CA ASP A 139 -27.84 -11.00 -0.43
C ASP A 139 -28.53 -9.92 0.43
N ASN A 140 -29.56 -10.28 1.22
CA ASN A 140 -30.24 -9.37 2.15
C ASN A 140 -29.27 -8.62 3.11
N ARG A 141 -28.20 -9.29 3.56
CA ARG A 141 -27.19 -8.68 4.46
C ARG A 141 -26.48 -7.47 3.83
N ASP A 142 -26.45 -7.40 2.51
CA ASP A 142 -25.81 -6.34 1.75
C ASP A 142 -26.77 -5.22 1.31
N GLY A 143 -28.05 -5.26 1.72
CA GLY A 143 -29.06 -4.29 1.24
C GLY A 143 -28.75 -2.82 1.54
N LYS A 144 -27.86 -2.53 2.50
CA LYS A 144 -27.38 -1.17 2.81
C LYS A 144 -26.07 -0.81 2.12
N ASN A 145 -25.45 -1.73 1.39
CA ASN A 145 -24.19 -1.53 0.70
C ASN A 145 -24.44 -1.18 -0.78
N PRO A 146 -24.33 0.10 -1.19
CA PRO A 146 -24.58 0.49 -2.58
C PRO A 146 -23.57 -0.13 -3.57
N LEU A 147 -22.42 -0.64 -3.09
CA LEU A 147 -21.43 -1.33 -3.93
C LEU A 147 -21.73 -2.82 -4.14
N ALA A 148 -22.64 -3.40 -3.34
CA ALA A 148 -23.06 -4.78 -3.51
C ALA A 148 -24.12 -4.96 -4.60
N VAL A 149 -24.75 -3.85 -5.03
CA VAL A 149 -25.67 -3.80 -6.17
C VAL A 149 -26.80 -4.82 -6.03
N VAL A 150 -27.35 -4.95 -4.81
CA VAL A 150 -28.34 -5.98 -4.45
C VAL A 150 -29.56 -5.96 -5.37
N ASP A 151 -30.03 -4.77 -5.75
CA ASP A 151 -31.19 -4.60 -6.64
C ASP A 151 -30.99 -5.25 -8.03
N TYR A 152 -29.74 -5.40 -8.48
CA TYR A 152 -29.40 -5.97 -9.80
C TYR A 152 -28.58 -7.25 -9.71
N VAL A 153 -28.36 -7.80 -8.50
CA VAL A 153 -27.42 -8.91 -8.30
C VAL A 153 -27.86 -10.16 -9.06
N GLU A 154 -29.16 -10.45 -9.13
CA GLU A 154 -29.65 -11.62 -9.88
C GLU A 154 -29.48 -11.46 -11.39
N GLU A 155 -29.75 -10.28 -11.93
CA GLU A 155 -29.53 -9.96 -13.34
C GLU A 155 -28.04 -10.06 -13.69
N LEU A 156 -27.15 -9.57 -12.81
CA LEU A 156 -25.70 -9.63 -12.99
C LEU A 156 -25.19 -11.07 -13.04
N TYR A 157 -25.61 -11.95 -12.13
CA TYR A 157 -25.15 -13.34 -12.13
C TYR A 157 -25.79 -14.17 -13.24
N THR A 158 -27.02 -13.84 -13.64
CA THR A 158 -27.63 -14.40 -14.86
C THR A 158 -26.80 -14.02 -16.09
N TYR A 159 -26.38 -12.76 -16.19
CA TYR A 159 -25.48 -12.29 -17.25
C TYR A 159 -24.11 -12.98 -17.18
N TYR A 160 -23.50 -13.09 -15.99
CA TYR A 160 -22.21 -13.76 -15.83
C TYR A 160 -22.26 -15.23 -16.24
N ARG A 161 -23.29 -15.98 -15.84
CA ARG A 161 -23.49 -17.37 -16.28
C ARG A 161 -23.63 -17.47 -17.79
N LYS A 162 -24.41 -16.57 -18.41
CA LYS A 162 -24.55 -16.53 -19.88
C LYS A 162 -23.21 -16.25 -20.57
N MET A 163 -22.39 -15.39 -19.98
CA MET A 163 -21.13 -14.93 -20.57
C MET A 163 -19.91 -15.78 -20.23
N GLU A 164 -19.97 -16.69 -19.25
CA GLU A 164 -18.78 -17.43 -18.80
C GLU A 164 -18.13 -18.25 -19.90
N ASN A 165 -18.92 -18.81 -20.80
CA ASN A 165 -18.44 -19.56 -21.96
C ASN A 165 -17.64 -18.70 -22.95
N SER A 166 -17.90 -17.38 -23.01
CA SER A 166 -17.12 -16.46 -23.87
C SER A 166 -15.70 -16.22 -23.36
N SER A 167 -15.45 -16.53 -22.09
CA SER A 167 -14.16 -16.38 -21.42
C SER A 167 -13.32 -17.67 -21.45
N CYS A 168 -13.95 -18.81 -21.79
CA CYS A 168 -13.32 -20.11 -21.85
C CYS A 168 -12.48 -20.27 -23.13
N VAL A 169 -11.40 -21.01 -22.99
CA VAL A 169 -10.61 -21.53 -24.12
C VAL A 169 -10.72 -23.05 -24.14
N SER A 170 -10.48 -23.65 -25.31
CA SER A 170 -10.39 -25.12 -25.37
C SER A 170 -9.28 -25.60 -24.43
N TRP A 171 -9.55 -26.59 -23.57
CA TRP A 171 -8.56 -27.09 -22.59
C TRP A 171 -7.26 -27.58 -23.23
N ASN A 172 -7.31 -27.98 -24.51
CA ASN A 172 -6.18 -28.42 -25.31
C ASN A 172 -5.59 -27.33 -26.22
N TYR A 173 -5.90 -26.04 -26.01
CA TYR A 173 -5.43 -24.94 -26.88
C TYR A 173 -3.90 -24.89 -27.02
N MET A 174 -3.17 -25.38 -26.02
CA MET A 174 -1.71 -25.51 -26.06
C MET A 174 -1.21 -26.43 -27.18
N ALA A 175 -2.05 -27.33 -27.72
CA ALA A 175 -1.71 -28.14 -28.90
C ALA A 175 -1.46 -27.30 -30.17
N GLN A 176 -1.95 -26.05 -30.21
CA GLN A 176 -1.73 -25.12 -31.31
C GLN A 176 -0.39 -24.38 -31.21
N GLN A 177 0.31 -24.51 -30.09
CA GLN A 177 1.61 -23.89 -29.86
C GLN A 177 2.75 -24.80 -30.34
N PHE A 178 3.75 -24.22 -31.02
CA PHE A 178 4.86 -24.99 -31.58
C PHE A 178 6.15 -24.96 -30.73
N ASP A 179 6.33 -23.95 -29.88
CA ASP A 179 7.56 -23.71 -29.10
C ASP A 179 7.32 -23.60 -27.58
N ILE A 180 6.06 -23.64 -27.14
CA ILE A 180 5.66 -23.64 -25.73
C ILE A 180 4.66 -24.77 -25.44
N ASN A 181 4.54 -25.19 -24.18
CA ASN A 181 3.65 -26.28 -23.76
C ASN A 181 2.97 -25.97 -22.41
N GLU A 182 2.08 -26.86 -21.93
CA GLU A 182 1.35 -26.64 -20.68
C GLU A 182 2.26 -26.46 -19.46
N LYS A 183 3.41 -27.13 -19.42
CA LYS A 183 4.37 -26.99 -18.32
C LYS A 183 4.98 -25.59 -18.27
N MET A 184 5.27 -24.99 -19.42
CA MET A 184 5.77 -23.62 -19.49
C MET A 184 4.71 -22.59 -19.05
N ARG A 185 3.44 -22.82 -19.41
CA ARG A 185 2.30 -22.02 -18.93
C ARG A 185 2.20 -22.09 -17.41
N ALA A 186 2.25 -23.28 -16.84
CA ALA A 186 2.17 -23.48 -15.40
C ALA A 186 3.32 -22.77 -14.66
N ILE A 187 4.55 -22.84 -15.19
CA ILE A 187 5.70 -22.08 -14.66
C ILE A 187 5.47 -20.57 -14.70
N LEU A 188 4.91 -20.05 -15.81
CA LEU A 188 4.61 -18.63 -15.94
C LEU A 188 3.59 -18.17 -14.89
N ILE A 189 2.50 -18.92 -14.72
CA ILE A 189 1.42 -18.58 -13.79
C ILE A 189 1.90 -18.69 -12.35
N ASP A 190 2.64 -19.73 -11.99
CA ASP A 190 3.24 -19.88 -10.64
C ASP A 190 4.11 -18.66 -10.28
N TRP A 191 4.91 -18.19 -11.22
CA TRP A 191 5.70 -16.97 -11.04
C TRP A 191 4.84 -15.70 -10.96
N LEU A 192 3.82 -15.56 -11.82
CA LEU A 192 2.93 -14.39 -11.78
C LEU A 192 2.14 -14.28 -10.48
N ILE A 193 1.81 -15.39 -9.82
CA ILE A 193 1.17 -15.41 -8.50
C ILE A 193 2.09 -14.79 -7.44
N GLU A 194 3.39 -15.05 -7.51
CA GLU A 194 4.36 -14.41 -6.62
C GLU A 194 4.52 -12.92 -6.92
N VAL A 195 4.53 -12.57 -8.20
CA VAL A 195 4.60 -11.17 -8.64
C VAL A 195 3.37 -10.40 -8.17
N HIS A 196 2.17 -10.92 -8.43
CA HIS A 196 0.88 -10.39 -7.97
C HIS A 196 0.89 -10.14 -6.46
N HIS A 197 1.32 -11.15 -5.69
CA HIS A 197 1.43 -11.06 -4.24
C HIS A 197 2.43 -9.99 -3.78
N LYS A 198 3.56 -9.85 -4.47
CA LYS A 198 4.62 -8.89 -4.14
C LYS A 198 4.20 -7.45 -4.41
N PHE A 199 3.43 -7.22 -5.47
CA PHE A 199 2.85 -5.90 -5.76
C PHE A 199 1.62 -5.59 -4.90
N GLY A 200 1.02 -6.59 -4.24
CA GLY A 200 -0.15 -6.39 -3.38
C GLY A 200 -1.39 -6.01 -4.19
N LEU A 201 -1.53 -6.58 -5.39
CA LEU A 201 -2.65 -6.35 -6.30
C LEU A 201 -3.93 -7.03 -5.76
N ARG A 202 -5.10 -6.56 -6.23
CA ARG A 202 -6.41 -7.19 -6.00
C ARG A 202 -6.45 -8.61 -6.56
N ASP A 203 -7.23 -9.48 -5.94
CA ASP A 203 -7.33 -10.88 -6.39
C ASP A 203 -7.97 -10.94 -7.79
N GLU A 204 -8.98 -10.12 -8.07
CA GLU A 204 -9.59 -9.90 -9.40
C GLU A 204 -8.54 -9.78 -10.51
N THR A 205 -7.49 -8.99 -10.26
CA THR A 205 -6.40 -8.74 -11.19
C THR A 205 -5.66 -10.02 -11.57
N LEU A 206 -5.42 -10.94 -10.63
CA LEU A 206 -4.76 -12.22 -10.91
C LEU A 206 -5.64 -13.10 -11.82
N PHE A 207 -6.91 -13.25 -11.46
CA PHE A 207 -7.86 -14.08 -12.21
C PHE A 207 -8.02 -13.56 -13.65
N LEU A 208 -8.16 -12.25 -13.81
CA LEU A 208 -8.22 -11.63 -15.14
C LEU A 208 -6.90 -11.81 -15.90
N SER A 209 -5.75 -11.65 -15.23
CA SER A 209 -4.43 -11.86 -15.86
C SER A 209 -4.29 -13.25 -16.48
N VAL A 210 -4.64 -14.29 -15.73
CA VAL A 210 -4.57 -15.68 -16.21
C VAL A 210 -5.53 -15.91 -17.38
N ASN A 211 -6.76 -15.41 -17.29
CA ASN A 211 -7.74 -15.50 -18.38
C ASN A 211 -7.24 -14.84 -19.67
N LEU A 212 -6.63 -13.65 -19.58
CA LEU A 212 -6.06 -12.94 -20.72
C LEU A 212 -4.90 -13.71 -21.36
N ILE A 213 -4.03 -14.34 -20.56
CA ILE A 213 -2.94 -15.19 -21.05
C ILE A 213 -3.50 -16.34 -21.88
N ASP A 214 -4.48 -17.07 -21.34
CA ASP A 214 -5.02 -18.26 -22.01
C ASP A 214 -5.76 -17.91 -23.29
N ARG A 215 -6.62 -16.89 -23.28
CA ARG A 215 -7.34 -16.42 -24.47
C ARG A 215 -6.40 -15.90 -25.54
N PHE A 216 -5.31 -15.22 -25.15
CA PHE A 216 -4.32 -14.74 -26.10
C PHE A 216 -3.54 -15.90 -26.72
N LEU A 217 -3.04 -16.84 -25.90
CA LEU A 217 -2.29 -18.00 -26.38
C LEU A 217 -3.16 -18.99 -27.17
N ALA A 218 -4.48 -18.98 -27.01
CA ALA A 218 -5.39 -19.74 -27.86
C ALA A 218 -5.52 -19.17 -29.29
N GLN A 219 -5.14 -17.91 -29.52
CA GLN A 219 -5.28 -17.23 -30.81
C GLN A 219 -3.95 -16.80 -31.44
N GLN A 220 -2.88 -16.78 -30.64
CA GLN A 220 -1.58 -16.31 -31.06
C GLN A 220 -0.51 -17.32 -30.68
N THR A 221 0.22 -17.80 -31.68
CA THR A 221 1.42 -18.61 -31.45
C THR A 221 2.55 -17.73 -30.94
N VAL A 222 3.25 -18.21 -29.90
CA VAL A 222 4.29 -17.44 -29.21
C VAL A 222 5.53 -18.31 -29.01
N VAL A 223 6.69 -17.75 -29.36
CA VAL A 223 7.98 -18.38 -29.07
C VAL A 223 8.30 -18.29 -27.58
N ARG A 224 8.95 -19.32 -27.03
CA ARG A 224 9.29 -19.46 -25.61
C ARG A 224 9.92 -18.21 -25.00
N LYS A 225 10.82 -17.55 -25.73
CA LYS A 225 11.51 -16.31 -25.29
C LYS A 225 10.56 -15.12 -25.02
N LYS A 226 9.36 -15.14 -25.60
CA LYS A 226 8.33 -14.10 -25.44
C LYS A 226 7.22 -14.49 -24.45
N LEU A 227 7.22 -15.71 -23.92
CA LEU A 227 6.15 -16.18 -23.02
C LEU A 227 6.08 -15.36 -21.71
N GLN A 228 7.22 -14.98 -21.13
CA GLN A 228 7.23 -14.11 -19.95
C GLN A 228 6.69 -12.71 -20.25
N LEU A 229 7.01 -12.16 -21.43
CA LEU A 229 6.49 -10.88 -21.90
C LEU A 229 4.96 -10.92 -22.02
N VAL A 230 4.39 -12.02 -22.53
CA VAL A 230 2.93 -12.23 -22.57
C VAL A 230 2.35 -12.16 -21.17
N GLY A 231 2.93 -12.85 -20.19
CA GLY A 231 2.45 -12.83 -18.81
C GLY A 231 2.50 -11.44 -18.15
N LEU A 232 3.61 -10.71 -18.35
CA LEU A 232 3.76 -9.35 -17.83
C LEU A 232 2.76 -8.37 -18.44
N VAL A 233 2.51 -8.48 -19.74
CA VAL A 233 1.57 -7.61 -20.47
C VAL A 233 0.12 -7.94 -20.11
N ALA A 234 -0.23 -9.22 -19.98
CA ALA A 234 -1.55 -9.62 -19.51
C ALA A 234 -1.83 -9.07 -18.11
N MET A 235 -0.85 -9.15 -17.20
CA MET A 235 -0.96 -8.56 -15.87
C MET A 235 -1.02 -7.03 -15.90
N LEU A 236 -0.29 -6.36 -16.78
CA LEU A 236 -0.41 -4.91 -16.98
C LEU A 236 -1.82 -4.52 -17.41
N LEU A 237 -2.38 -5.24 -18.39
CA LEU A 237 -3.72 -4.99 -18.90
C LEU A 237 -4.79 -5.26 -17.84
N ALA A 238 -4.67 -6.37 -17.10
CA ALA A 238 -5.53 -6.65 -15.97
C ALA A 238 -5.39 -5.57 -14.89
N CYS A 239 -4.19 -5.06 -14.61
CA CYS A 239 -4.01 -3.93 -13.70
C CYS A 239 -4.69 -2.66 -14.23
N LYS A 240 -4.66 -2.37 -15.53
CA LYS A 240 -5.34 -1.18 -16.08
C LYS A 240 -6.86 -1.25 -15.94
N TYR A 241 -7.41 -2.46 -15.88
CA TYR A 241 -8.84 -2.71 -15.73
C TYR A 241 -9.24 -2.78 -14.25
N GLU A 242 -8.49 -3.62 -13.52
CA GLU A 242 -8.53 -3.93 -12.10
C GLU A 242 -8.30 -2.72 -11.21
N GLU A 243 -7.09 -2.20 -11.38
CA GLU A 243 -6.30 -1.15 -10.74
C GLU A 243 -6.91 0.21 -10.40
N VAL A 244 -6.93 0.63 -9.14
CA VAL A 244 -6.92 2.08 -8.86
C VAL A 244 -5.54 2.68 -9.17
N SER A 245 -4.48 1.96 -8.82
CA SER A 245 -3.09 2.35 -9.08
C SER A 245 -2.39 1.29 -9.90
N VAL A 246 -2.20 1.58 -11.19
CA VAL A 246 -1.59 0.67 -12.16
C VAL A 246 -0.06 0.77 -12.08
N PRO A 247 0.70 -0.34 -12.06
CA PRO A 247 2.14 -0.32 -12.24
C PRO A 247 2.54 0.34 -13.56
N VAL A 248 3.62 1.13 -13.57
CA VAL A 248 4.10 1.71 -14.84
C VAL A 248 4.90 0.68 -15.62
N VAL A 249 5.01 0.86 -16.93
CA VAL A 249 5.75 -0.08 -17.80
C VAL A 249 7.19 -0.31 -17.32
N ASP A 250 7.84 0.71 -16.76
CA ASP A 250 9.21 0.61 -16.27
C ASP A 250 9.33 -0.31 -15.03
N ASP A 251 8.26 -0.48 -14.24
CA ASP A 251 8.24 -1.43 -13.12
C ASP A 251 8.24 -2.88 -13.63
N LEU A 252 7.55 -3.14 -14.75
CA LEU A 252 7.51 -4.46 -15.40
C LEU A 252 8.83 -4.77 -16.13
N VAL A 253 9.43 -3.76 -16.76
CA VAL A 253 10.79 -3.85 -17.30
C VAL A 253 11.77 -4.17 -16.18
N PHE A 254 11.63 -3.54 -15.02
CA PHE A 254 12.49 -3.80 -13.87
C PHE A 254 12.30 -5.22 -13.30
N ILE A 255 11.07 -5.70 -13.10
CA ILE A 255 10.85 -7.04 -12.52
C ILE A 255 11.21 -8.18 -13.49
N SER A 256 11.22 -7.90 -14.78
CA SER A 256 11.77 -8.81 -15.79
C SER A 256 13.30 -8.80 -15.86
N ASP A 257 13.99 -8.14 -14.91
CA ASP A 257 15.44 -7.94 -14.92
C ASP A 257 15.95 -7.31 -16.24
N LYS A 258 15.16 -6.37 -16.77
CA LYS A 258 15.37 -5.71 -18.07
C LYS A 258 15.49 -6.69 -19.26
N ALA A 259 14.87 -7.87 -19.15
CA ALA A 259 14.79 -8.81 -20.28
C ALA A 259 14.04 -8.23 -21.49
N TYR A 260 13.17 -7.25 -21.26
CA TYR A 260 12.38 -6.59 -22.30
C TYR A 260 12.50 -5.07 -22.23
N SER A 261 12.49 -4.43 -23.39
CA SER A 261 12.42 -2.98 -23.52
C SER A 261 10.99 -2.47 -23.37
N ARG A 262 10.85 -1.17 -23.04
CA ARG A 262 9.55 -0.48 -23.01
C ARG A 262 8.79 -0.63 -24.33
N LYS A 263 9.50 -0.57 -25.47
CA LYS A 263 8.91 -0.70 -26.79
C LYS A 263 8.30 -2.09 -26.99
N GLU A 264 8.99 -3.15 -26.60
CA GLU A 264 8.48 -4.52 -26.71
C GLU A 264 7.24 -4.76 -25.83
N VAL A 265 7.19 -4.16 -24.64
CA VAL A 265 6.00 -4.22 -23.78
C VAL A 265 4.80 -3.55 -24.45
N LEU A 266 4.97 -2.35 -25.02
CA LEU A 266 3.90 -1.63 -25.70
C LEU A 266 3.45 -2.31 -27.01
N GLU A 267 4.38 -2.92 -27.74
CA GLU A 267 4.06 -3.69 -28.95
C GLU A 267 3.28 -4.96 -28.62
N MET A 268 3.67 -5.69 -27.57
CA MET A 268 2.94 -6.86 -27.11
C MET A 268 1.56 -6.47 -26.54
N GLU A 269 1.46 -5.35 -25.83
CA GLU A 269 0.18 -4.80 -25.36
C GLU A 269 -0.77 -4.53 -26.54
N LYS A 270 -0.29 -3.83 -27.56
CA LYS A 270 -1.08 -3.57 -28.78
C LYS A 270 -1.48 -4.88 -29.47
N LEU A 271 -0.58 -5.85 -29.57
CA LEU A 271 -0.86 -7.15 -30.18
C LEU A 271 -1.94 -7.92 -29.40
N MET A 272 -1.82 -7.97 -28.07
CA MET A 272 -2.77 -8.66 -27.20
C MET A 272 -4.16 -8.04 -27.26
N LEU A 273 -4.27 -6.71 -27.16
CA LEU A 273 -5.53 -6.00 -27.27
C LEU A 273 -6.21 -6.23 -28.63
N ASN A 274 -5.45 -6.19 -29.72
CA ASN A 274 -5.98 -6.44 -31.06
C ASN A 274 -6.44 -7.90 -31.23
N LYS A 275 -5.68 -8.88 -30.73
CA LYS A 275 -6.08 -10.29 -30.80
C LYS A 275 -7.33 -10.57 -29.99
N LEU A 276 -7.43 -9.99 -28.80
CA LEU A 276 -8.59 -10.12 -27.94
C LEU A 276 -9.76 -9.20 -28.33
N GLN A 277 -9.62 -8.40 -29.39
CA GLN A 277 -10.64 -7.45 -29.86
C GLN A 277 -11.12 -6.51 -28.74
N PHE A 278 -10.22 -6.11 -27.85
CA PHE A 278 -10.51 -5.30 -26.66
C PHE A 278 -11.58 -5.91 -25.71
N ASN A 279 -11.89 -7.21 -25.85
CA ASN A 279 -12.81 -7.90 -24.97
C ASN A 279 -12.12 -8.28 -23.64
N MET A 280 -11.98 -7.28 -22.76
CA MET A 280 -11.29 -7.37 -21.47
C MET A 280 -12.23 -7.64 -20.29
N SER A 281 -13.54 -7.46 -20.48
CA SER A 281 -14.56 -7.61 -19.44
C SER A 281 -15.19 -9.00 -19.52
N VAL A 282 -14.71 -9.94 -18.71
CA VAL A 282 -15.22 -11.31 -18.70
C VAL A 282 -15.42 -11.82 -17.27
N PRO A 283 -16.45 -12.63 -17.01
CA PRO A 283 -16.65 -13.21 -15.68
C PRO A 283 -15.58 -14.29 -15.42
N THR A 284 -14.74 -14.04 -14.44
CA THR A 284 -13.71 -15.00 -13.97
C THR A 284 -14.23 -15.82 -12.80
N PRO A 285 -13.56 -16.92 -12.37
CA PRO A 285 -13.99 -17.67 -11.20
C PRO A 285 -14.14 -16.80 -9.95
N TYR A 286 -13.39 -15.70 -9.84
CA TYR A 286 -13.45 -14.78 -8.71
C TYR A 286 -14.86 -14.23 -8.44
N VAL A 287 -15.59 -13.78 -9.47
CA VAL A 287 -16.92 -13.19 -9.26
C VAL A 287 -17.89 -14.23 -8.71
N PHE A 288 -17.83 -15.47 -9.21
CA PHE A 288 -18.64 -16.58 -8.70
C PHE A 288 -18.26 -16.97 -7.27
N MET A 289 -16.96 -17.04 -6.96
CA MET A 289 -16.46 -17.32 -5.62
C MET A 289 -17.06 -16.36 -4.58
N LYS A 290 -17.11 -15.06 -4.86
CA LYS A 290 -17.63 -14.06 -3.92
C LYS A 290 -19.08 -14.29 -3.51
N ARG A 291 -19.94 -14.75 -4.43
CA ARG A 291 -21.36 -15.04 -4.13
C ARG A 291 -21.55 -16.44 -3.57
N PHE A 292 -20.86 -17.44 -4.11
CA PHE A 292 -21.00 -18.82 -3.66
C PHE A 292 -20.48 -19.02 -2.23
N LEU A 293 -19.47 -18.25 -1.81
CA LEU A 293 -19.01 -18.24 -0.42
C LEU A 293 -20.08 -17.73 0.56
N LYS A 294 -20.94 -16.79 0.15
CA LYS A 294 -22.09 -16.37 0.96
C LYS A 294 -23.11 -17.51 1.11
N ALA A 295 -23.41 -18.21 0.01
CA ALA A 295 -24.30 -19.38 0.01
C ALA A 295 -23.76 -20.54 0.87
N ALA A 296 -22.44 -20.70 0.89
CA ALA A 296 -21.74 -21.66 1.75
C ALA A 296 -21.61 -21.22 3.21
N GLU A 297 -22.17 -20.06 3.58
CA GLU A 297 -22.06 -19.45 4.91
C GLU A 297 -20.60 -19.39 5.39
N SER A 298 -19.70 -19.00 4.50
CA SER A 298 -18.27 -19.15 4.74
C SER A 298 -17.77 -18.27 5.87
N ASP A 299 -17.01 -18.87 6.78
CA ASP A 299 -16.10 -18.15 7.65
C ASP A 299 -14.79 -17.79 6.91
N ARG A 300 -13.91 -17.05 7.59
CA ARG A 300 -12.62 -16.64 7.02
C ARG A 300 -11.73 -17.82 6.65
N LYS A 301 -11.84 -18.96 7.34
CA LYS A 301 -11.01 -20.14 7.10
C LYS A 301 -11.45 -20.84 5.82
N LEU A 302 -12.76 -21.00 5.63
CA LEU A 302 -13.34 -21.55 4.42
C LEU A 302 -13.00 -20.67 3.22
N GLU A 303 -13.22 -19.35 3.30
CA GLU A 303 -12.87 -18.41 2.24
C GLU A 303 -11.40 -18.56 1.79
N LEU A 304 -10.46 -18.52 2.74
CA LEU A 304 -9.02 -18.61 2.46
C LEU A 304 -8.62 -19.94 1.83
N LEU A 305 -9.21 -21.05 2.30
CA LEU A 305 -8.94 -22.37 1.73
C LEU A 305 -9.55 -22.51 0.33
N SER A 306 -10.76 -22.01 0.11
CA SER A 306 -11.40 -22.03 -1.22
C SER A 306 -10.57 -21.24 -2.23
N PHE A 307 -10.05 -20.07 -1.88
CA PHE A 307 -9.17 -19.30 -2.77
C PHE A 307 -7.81 -19.98 -3.00
N PHE A 308 -7.24 -20.64 -1.98
CA PHE A 308 -6.04 -21.47 -2.16
C PHE A 308 -6.26 -22.57 -3.20
N LEU A 309 -7.34 -23.34 -3.07
CA LEU A 309 -7.67 -24.42 -4.00
C LEU A 309 -7.97 -23.89 -5.40
N MET A 310 -8.69 -22.76 -5.51
CA MET A 310 -8.97 -22.12 -6.78
C MET A 310 -7.70 -21.61 -7.48
N GLU A 311 -6.73 -21.05 -6.75
CA GLU A 311 -5.45 -20.63 -7.33
C GLU A 311 -4.58 -21.81 -7.79
N LEU A 312 -4.65 -22.98 -7.12
CA LEU A 312 -4.04 -24.20 -7.64
C LEU A 312 -4.64 -24.60 -9.00
N CYS A 313 -5.96 -24.41 -9.17
CA CYS A 313 -6.62 -24.68 -10.44
C CYS A 313 -6.17 -23.74 -11.56
N LEU A 314 -5.85 -22.47 -11.26
CA LEU A 314 -5.37 -21.52 -12.27
C LEU A 314 -4.05 -21.96 -12.91
N VAL A 315 -3.17 -22.60 -12.13
CA VAL A 315 -1.85 -23.06 -12.59
C VAL A 315 -1.97 -24.23 -13.59
N GLU A 316 -2.95 -25.11 -13.39
CA GLU A 316 -3.09 -26.36 -14.14
C GLU A 316 -4.06 -26.21 -15.32
N SER A 317 -3.56 -26.35 -16.55
CA SER A 317 -4.37 -26.13 -17.75
C SER A 317 -5.48 -27.15 -17.93
N GLU A 318 -5.37 -28.34 -17.33
CA GLU A 318 -6.43 -29.36 -17.39
C GLU A 318 -7.74 -28.86 -16.75
N MET A 319 -7.66 -27.96 -15.77
CA MET A 319 -8.83 -27.40 -15.11
C MET A 319 -9.66 -26.50 -16.04
N LEU A 320 -9.13 -26.09 -17.19
CA LEU A 320 -9.85 -25.32 -18.21
C LEU A 320 -11.00 -26.10 -18.87
N LYS A 321 -11.13 -27.41 -18.63
CA LYS A 321 -12.29 -28.19 -19.09
C LYS A 321 -13.58 -27.85 -18.36
N PHE A 322 -13.50 -27.16 -17.23
CA PHE A 322 -14.65 -26.73 -16.45
C PHE A 322 -14.87 -25.21 -16.61
N PRO A 323 -16.14 -24.74 -16.67
CA PRO A 323 -16.42 -23.31 -16.73
C PRO A 323 -16.12 -22.61 -15.38
N PRO A 324 -15.92 -21.28 -15.38
CA PRO A 324 -15.57 -20.51 -14.19
C PRO A 324 -16.47 -20.72 -12.97
N SER A 325 -17.79 -20.76 -13.15
CA SER A 325 -18.73 -20.97 -12.05
C SER A 325 -18.61 -22.37 -11.45
N PHE A 326 -18.42 -23.39 -12.28
CA PHE A 326 -18.23 -24.77 -11.83
C PHE A 326 -16.93 -24.95 -11.02
N LEU A 327 -15.83 -24.34 -11.48
CA LEU A 327 -14.56 -24.35 -10.73
C LEU A 327 -14.70 -23.68 -9.36
N ALA A 328 -15.40 -22.55 -9.29
CA ALA A 328 -15.66 -21.86 -8.03
C ALA A 328 -16.47 -22.73 -7.05
N ALA A 329 -17.56 -23.34 -7.53
CA ALA A 329 -18.39 -24.23 -6.72
C ALA A 329 -17.61 -25.46 -6.23
N ALA A 330 -16.86 -26.13 -7.13
CA ALA A 330 -16.04 -27.30 -6.78
C ALA A 330 -14.93 -26.96 -5.78
N ALA A 331 -14.28 -25.79 -5.91
CA ALA A 331 -13.26 -25.35 -4.96
C ALA A 331 -13.85 -25.07 -3.56
N ILE A 332 -15.05 -24.50 -3.48
CA ILE A 332 -15.75 -24.27 -2.21
C ILE A 332 -16.20 -25.58 -1.58
N TYR A 333 -16.83 -26.48 -2.35
CA TYR A 333 -17.21 -27.81 -1.87
C TYR A 333 -16.00 -28.59 -1.36
N THR A 334 -14.90 -28.62 -2.14
CA THR A 334 -13.67 -29.29 -1.73
C THR A 334 -13.08 -28.69 -0.44
N ALA A 335 -13.13 -27.36 -0.29
CA ALA A 335 -12.67 -26.69 0.92
C ALA A 335 -13.55 -27.04 2.13
N GLN A 336 -14.89 -27.10 1.97
CA GLN A 336 -15.80 -27.58 3.01
C GLN A 336 -15.45 -29.02 3.41
N CYS A 337 -15.20 -29.89 2.44
CA CYS A 337 -14.79 -31.28 2.68
C CYS A 337 -13.47 -31.39 3.44
N THR A 338 -12.49 -30.56 3.11
CA THR A 338 -11.20 -30.51 3.83
C THR A 338 -11.36 -30.04 5.27
N LEU A 339 -12.20 -29.03 5.52
CA LEU A 339 -12.33 -28.43 6.85
C LEU A 339 -13.25 -29.18 7.79
N TYR A 340 -14.33 -29.74 7.25
CA TYR A 340 -15.45 -30.26 8.04
C TYR A 340 -15.74 -31.75 7.77
N GLY A 341 -14.97 -32.41 6.90
CA GLY A 341 -15.20 -33.80 6.51
C GLY A 341 -16.40 -33.93 5.58
N PHE A 342 -17.19 -35.00 5.72
CA PHE A 342 -18.38 -35.20 4.88
C PHE A 342 -19.52 -34.30 5.37
N LYS A 343 -19.63 -33.09 4.81
CA LYS A 343 -20.77 -32.19 4.99
C LYS A 343 -21.60 -32.19 3.71
N GLN A 344 -22.91 -32.36 3.83
CA GLN A 344 -23.82 -32.29 2.68
C GLN A 344 -23.74 -30.90 2.04
N TRP A 345 -23.62 -30.87 0.71
CA TRP A 345 -23.79 -29.65 -0.07
C TRP A 345 -25.22 -29.14 0.17
N THR A 346 -25.36 -27.95 0.77
CA THR A 346 -26.66 -27.48 1.27
C THR A 346 -27.60 -27.14 0.12
N LYS A 347 -28.92 -27.20 0.35
CA LYS A 347 -29.92 -26.74 -0.63
C LYS A 347 -29.67 -25.30 -1.08
N THR A 348 -29.22 -24.43 -0.17
CA THR A 348 -28.81 -23.04 -0.48
C THR A 348 -27.60 -23.01 -1.43
N CYS A 349 -26.55 -23.81 -1.17
CA CYS A 349 -25.43 -23.92 -2.09
C CYS A 349 -25.87 -24.43 -3.46
N GLU A 350 -26.65 -25.50 -3.52
CA GLU A 350 -27.16 -26.07 -4.77
C GLU A 350 -28.01 -25.06 -5.55
N TRP A 351 -28.90 -24.34 -4.87
CA TRP A 351 -29.72 -23.29 -5.47
C TRP A 351 -28.89 -22.20 -6.14
N TYR A 352 -27.97 -21.56 -5.39
CA TYR A 352 -27.20 -20.43 -5.91
C TYR A 352 -26.08 -20.84 -6.87
N THR A 353 -25.53 -22.06 -6.73
CA THR A 353 -24.51 -22.57 -7.66
C THR A 353 -25.09 -23.27 -8.88
N SER A 354 -26.33 -23.75 -8.80
CA SER A 354 -26.99 -24.59 -9.81
C SER A 354 -26.28 -25.93 -10.06
N TYR A 355 -25.45 -26.38 -9.11
CA TYR A 355 -24.71 -27.62 -9.19
C TYR A 355 -25.01 -28.50 -7.98
N SER A 356 -25.33 -29.76 -8.23
CA SER A 356 -25.50 -30.77 -7.17
C SER A 356 -24.14 -31.29 -6.69
N GLU A 357 -24.13 -31.90 -5.51
CA GLU A 357 -22.93 -32.53 -4.96
C GLU A 357 -22.28 -33.51 -5.95
N ASP A 358 -23.09 -34.40 -6.54
CA ASP A 358 -22.64 -35.44 -7.46
C ASP A 358 -21.95 -34.88 -8.71
N GLN A 359 -22.45 -33.74 -9.23
CA GLN A 359 -21.84 -33.06 -10.36
C GLN A 359 -20.43 -32.56 -10.00
N LEU A 360 -20.24 -32.01 -8.80
CA LEU A 360 -18.97 -31.42 -8.37
C LEU A 360 -17.88 -32.46 -8.05
N LEU A 361 -18.23 -33.73 -7.84
CA LEU A 361 -17.30 -34.76 -7.35
C LEU A 361 -16.09 -35.00 -8.27
N GLU A 362 -16.27 -34.99 -9.59
CA GLU A 362 -15.16 -35.22 -10.53
C GLU A 362 -14.10 -34.10 -10.42
N CYS A 363 -14.53 -32.85 -10.53
CA CYS A 363 -13.64 -31.71 -10.41
C CYS A 363 -13.03 -31.63 -9.02
N SER A 364 -13.80 -31.91 -7.97
CA SER A 364 -13.32 -31.92 -6.58
C SER A 364 -12.23 -32.96 -6.35
N ARG A 365 -12.34 -34.16 -6.94
CA ARG A 365 -11.27 -35.17 -6.94
C ARG A 365 -9.98 -34.64 -7.58
N MET A 366 -10.09 -33.92 -8.69
CA MET A 366 -8.92 -33.29 -9.31
C MET A 366 -8.30 -32.23 -8.41
N ILE A 367 -9.13 -31.37 -7.79
CA ILE A 367 -8.67 -30.34 -6.85
C ILE A 367 -7.94 -30.96 -5.66
N VAL A 368 -8.43 -32.09 -5.11
CA VAL A 368 -7.73 -32.84 -4.05
C VAL A 368 -6.36 -33.34 -4.53
N SER A 369 -6.27 -33.86 -5.76
CA SER A 369 -4.98 -34.29 -6.35
C SER A 369 -4.00 -33.12 -6.49
N LEU A 370 -4.47 -31.92 -6.85
CA LEU A 370 -3.66 -30.71 -6.88
C LEU A 370 -3.22 -30.29 -5.48
N HIS A 371 -4.15 -30.31 -4.51
CA HIS A 371 -3.88 -29.97 -3.12
C HIS A 371 -2.77 -30.84 -2.52
N LYS A 372 -2.81 -32.16 -2.76
CA LYS A 372 -1.75 -33.10 -2.35
C LYS A 372 -0.37 -32.74 -2.88
N LYS A 373 -0.30 -32.28 -4.12
CA LYS A 373 0.97 -31.97 -4.82
C LYS A 373 1.47 -30.55 -4.53
N ALA A 374 0.62 -29.68 -3.98
CA ALA A 374 0.92 -28.25 -3.82
C ALA A 374 2.22 -27.96 -3.05
N GLY A 375 2.53 -28.76 -2.01
CA GLY A 375 3.73 -28.58 -1.17
C GLY A 375 4.95 -29.38 -1.62
N THR A 376 4.79 -30.39 -2.48
CA THR A 376 5.84 -31.34 -2.88
C THR A 376 6.27 -31.20 -4.33
N GLY A 377 5.51 -30.45 -5.14
CA GLY A 377 5.79 -30.18 -6.54
C GLY A 377 6.92 -29.15 -6.77
N LYS A 378 7.27 -28.95 -8.06
CA LYS A 378 8.24 -27.92 -8.47
C LYS A 378 7.63 -26.51 -8.48
N LEU A 379 6.32 -26.42 -8.74
CA LEU A 379 5.54 -25.18 -8.78
C LEU A 379 4.91 -24.99 -7.40
N THR A 380 5.41 -24.00 -6.66
CA THR A 380 5.15 -23.86 -5.22
C THR A 380 4.79 -22.43 -4.85
N GLY A 381 4.60 -21.53 -5.83
CA GLY A 381 4.21 -20.15 -5.62
C GLY A 381 2.88 -20.04 -4.86
N VAL A 382 1.86 -20.81 -5.26
CA VAL A 382 0.55 -20.86 -4.57
C VAL A 382 0.71 -21.36 -3.13
N HIS A 383 1.39 -22.51 -2.95
CA HIS A 383 1.61 -23.07 -1.61
C HIS A 383 2.42 -22.13 -0.71
N ARG A 384 3.47 -21.49 -1.22
CA ARG A 384 4.24 -20.47 -0.49
C ARG A 384 3.38 -19.27 -0.09
N LYS A 385 2.54 -18.75 -1.01
CA LYS A 385 1.60 -17.66 -0.74
C LYS A 385 0.70 -18.01 0.43
N TYR A 386 0.01 -19.15 0.38
CA TYR A 386 -0.97 -19.56 1.38
C TYR A 386 -0.38 -20.23 2.65
N CYS A 387 0.93 -20.47 2.69
CA CYS A 387 1.68 -20.78 3.92
C CYS A 387 1.93 -19.56 4.81
N ALA A 388 1.67 -18.34 4.33
CA ALA A 388 1.84 -17.13 5.13
C ALA A 388 0.71 -16.96 6.15
N SER A 389 1.01 -16.41 7.32
CA SER A 389 0.04 -16.17 8.41
C SER A 389 -1.16 -15.34 7.97
N LYS A 390 -0.97 -14.41 7.03
CA LYS A 390 -2.05 -13.56 6.49
C LYS A 390 -3.15 -14.34 5.75
N PHE A 391 -2.89 -15.58 5.34
CA PHE A 391 -3.86 -16.49 4.74
C PHE A 391 -4.21 -17.66 5.68
N GLY A 392 -4.09 -17.47 6.99
CA GLY A 392 -4.50 -18.47 7.98
C GLY A 392 -3.76 -19.80 7.89
N TYR A 393 -2.59 -19.82 7.22
CA TYR A 393 -1.87 -21.03 6.87
C TYR A 393 -2.73 -22.05 6.10
N ALA A 394 -3.64 -21.60 5.23
CA ALA A 394 -4.59 -22.46 4.52
C ALA A 394 -3.92 -23.63 3.78
N ALA A 395 -2.71 -23.42 3.23
CA ALA A 395 -1.93 -24.46 2.56
C ALA A 395 -1.46 -25.61 3.47
N LYS A 396 -1.57 -25.49 4.80
CA LYS A 396 -1.24 -26.55 5.77
C LYS A 396 -2.44 -27.44 6.10
N CYS A 397 -3.62 -27.20 5.53
CA CYS A 397 -4.76 -28.08 5.73
C CYS A 397 -4.49 -29.42 5.03
N GLU A 398 -4.87 -30.53 5.65
CA GLU A 398 -4.76 -31.84 5.02
C GLU A 398 -5.77 -31.98 3.87
N PRO A 399 -5.37 -32.48 2.69
CA PRO A 399 -6.31 -32.72 1.60
C PRO A 399 -7.44 -33.66 2.00
N ALA A 400 -8.63 -33.47 1.43
CA ALA A 400 -9.78 -34.35 1.65
C ALA A 400 -9.60 -35.70 0.92
N HIS A 401 -8.67 -36.52 1.41
CA HIS A 401 -8.26 -37.80 0.79
C HIS A 401 -9.43 -38.74 0.47
N PHE A 402 -10.46 -38.72 1.30
CA PHE A 402 -11.65 -39.56 1.16
C PHE A 402 -12.47 -39.27 -0.10
N LEU A 403 -12.31 -38.10 -0.74
CA LEU A 403 -13.01 -37.79 -2.00
C LEU A 403 -12.45 -38.57 -3.19
N GLU A 404 -11.18 -39.00 -3.13
CA GLU A 404 -10.54 -39.80 -4.18
C GLU A 404 -10.86 -41.30 -4.09
N GLU A 405 -11.39 -41.78 -2.96
CA GLU A 405 -11.77 -43.18 -2.78
C GLU A 405 -13.03 -43.49 -3.60
N THR A 406 -12.96 -44.48 -4.49
CA THR A 406 -14.11 -44.91 -5.31
C THR A 406 -15.23 -45.50 -4.44
N PRO A 407 -16.51 -45.48 -4.91
CA PRO A 407 -17.68 -45.87 -4.11
C PRO A 407 -17.60 -47.29 -3.50
N ASN A 408 -16.77 -48.18 -4.05
CA ASN A 408 -16.65 -49.57 -3.59
C ASN A 408 -15.99 -49.76 -2.21
N ASN A 409 -15.43 -48.70 -1.59
CA ASN A 409 -14.79 -48.81 -0.27
C ASN A 409 -15.51 -48.03 0.85
N ARG A 410 -16.70 -47.45 0.60
CA ARG A 410 -17.47 -46.72 1.63
C ARG A 410 -18.03 -47.60 2.77
N GLY A 411 -17.79 -48.91 2.73
CA GLY A 411 -18.32 -49.87 3.70
C GLY A 411 -17.60 -49.97 5.05
N HIS A 412 -16.36 -49.48 5.24
CA HIS A 412 -15.55 -49.88 6.41
C HIS A 412 -14.82 -48.77 7.17
N ARG A 413 -15.28 -47.52 7.10
CA ARG A 413 -14.68 -46.44 7.91
C ARG A 413 -15.66 -45.36 8.37
N ARG A 414 -16.81 -45.76 8.89
CA ARG A 414 -17.51 -44.98 9.92
C ARG A 414 -17.22 -45.65 11.26
N GLU A 415 -16.90 -44.82 12.26
CA GLU A 415 -16.55 -45.15 13.64
C GLU A 415 -15.08 -45.51 13.93
N ARG A 416 -14.31 -44.47 14.25
CA ARG A 416 -13.29 -44.53 15.32
C ARG A 416 -12.98 -43.11 15.81
N ASN A 417 -13.82 -42.62 16.72
CA ASN A 417 -13.43 -41.68 17.77
C ASN A 417 -14.24 -42.02 19.02
N SER A 418 -13.62 -42.83 19.86
CA SER A 418 -14.10 -43.25 21.17
C SER A 418 -13.85 -42.17 22.23
N CYS A 419 -14.89 -41.85 23.01
CA CYS A 419 -14.76 -41.56 24.45
C CYS A 419 -15.41 -42.74 25.22
N PRO A 420 -15.00 -43.01 26.47
CA PRO A 420 -15.08 -44.37 27.01
C PRO A 420 -16.41 -44.71 27.70
N SER A 421 -16.86 -45.93 27.41
CA SER A 421 -17.57 -46.90 28.27
C SER A 421 -18.88 -46.50 28.98
N SER A 422 -19.98 -47.11 28.55
CA SER A 422 -20.75 -48.06 29.39
C SER A 422 -21.69 -48.92 28.53
N LYS A 423 -21.99 -50.12 29.03
CA LYS A 423 -22.45 -51.32 28.32
C LYS A 423 -23.97 -51.37 28.03
N ASN A 424 -24.30 -52.37 27.19
CA ASN A 424 -25.59 -53.06 26.96
C ASN A 424 -26.57 -52.36 26.00
N ALA A 425 -27.34 -53.04 25.13
CA ALA A 425 -27.39 -54.40 24.58
C ALA A 425 -28.56 -54.40 23.56
N MET A 426 -28.45 -55.16 22.47
CA MET A 426 -29.52 -55.74 21.62
C MET A 426 -30.57 -54.80 20.98
N ALA A 427 -31.21 -55.06 19.85
CA ALA A 427 -31.08 -55.91 18.66
C ALA A 427 -32.30 -55.56 17.76
N MET A 428 -32.18 -55.79 16.43
CA MET A 428 -33.26 -55.97 15.42
C MET A 428 -34.03 -54.70 14.97
N SER A 429 -33.89 -54.28 13.70
CA SER A 429 -34.69 -54.65 12.49
C SER A 429 -36.11 -54.04 12.52
N ALA A 430 -36.72 -53.47 11.49
CA ALA A 430 -36.46 -53.29 10.06
C ALA A 430 -37.49 -52.28 9.52
N ALA A 431 -37.27 -51.82 8.28
CA ALA A 431 -38.28 -51.40 7.29
C ALA A 431 -39.10 -50.10 7.52
N SER A 432 -38.76 -49.12 6.68
CA SER A 432 -39.62 -48.09 6.06
C SER A 432 -40.54 -48.75 4.99
N PRO A 433 -41.40 -48.07 4.21
CA PRO A 433 -41.73 -46.63 4.14
C PRO A 433 -43.27 -46.39 4.07
N HIS A 434 -43.82 -45.18 3.92
CA HIS A 434 -43.83 -44.38 2.67
C HIS A 434 -45.20 -43.69 2.58
N SER A 435 -45.36 -42.41 2.18
CA SER A 435 -46.38 -41.56 1.44
C SER A 435 -47.92 -41.19 1.59
N LEU A 436 -48.35 -39.98 2.13
CA LEU A 436 -49.07 -38.82 1.45
C LEU A 436 -50.08 -37.90 2.25
N LEU A 437 -49.83 -36.56 2.16
CA LEU A 437 -50.67 -35.35 1.89
C LEU A 437 -52.03 -34.97 2.58
N LEU A 438 -52.06 -33.68 2.97
CA LEU A 438 -53.11 -32.61 2.82
C LEU A 438 -54.37 -32.60 3.72
N LYS A 439 -54.48 -31.56 4.59
CA LYS A 439 -55.45 -30.44 4.47
C LYS A 439 -55.48 -29.55 5.73
N ASN A 440 -55.50 -28.23 5.49
CA ASN A 440 -55.95 -27.18 6.42
C ASN A 440 -57.47 -27.34 6.69
N PRO A 441 -58.03 -26.88 7.83
CA PRO A 441 -58.35 -25.45 7.95
C PRO A 441 -58.40 -24.84 9.38
N ASN A 442 -58.24 -23.52 9.40
CA ASN A 442 -58.85 -22.49 10.26
C ASN A 442 -59.49 -22.90 11.61
N HIS A 443 -59.06 -22.28 12.71
CA HIS A 443 -59.98 -21.48 13.53
C HIS A 443 -59.24 -20.47 14.42
N SER A 444 -59.76 -19.25 14.40
CA SER A 444 -59.49 -18.11 15.26
C SER A 444 -59.88 -18.39 16.71
N LEU A 445 -59.17 -17.76 17.68
CA LEU A 445 -59.76 -17.29 18.93
C LEU A 445 -58.90 -16.19 19.56
N SER A 446 -59.49 -15.00 19.68
CA SER A 446 -59.00 -13.88 20.48
C SER A 446 -59.29 -14.10 21.97
N ARG A 447 -58.43 -13.61 22.88
CA ARG A 447 -58.85 -12.95 24.14
C ARG A 447 -57.69 -12.23 24.86
N ASN A 448 -57.61 -10.94 24.56
CA ASN A 448 -57.59 -9.76 25.43
C ASN A 448 -57.55 -9.88 26.98
N LEU A 449 -56.78 -8.93 27.54
CA LEU A 449 -57.00 -8.05 28.73
C LEU A 449 -56.44 -8.46 30.12
N ASN A 450 -55.38 -7.72 30.54
CA ASN A 450 -55.42 -6.58 31.50
C ASN A 450 -54.56 -6.62 32.78
N ASN A 451 -53.71 -5.59 32.87
CA ASN A 451 -53.42 -4.63 33.95
C ASN A 451 -53.16 -5.06 35.40
N ALA A 452 -52.04 -4.55 35.96
CA ALA A 452 -52.00 -3.88 37.27
C ALA A 452 -50.81 -2.91 37.37
N THR A 453 -50.94 -1.93 38.26
CA THR A 453 -50.34 -0.59 38.21
C THR A 453 -49.56 -0.26 39.50
N THR A 454 -48.52 0.59 39.39
CA THR A 454 -48.06 1.66 40.33
C THR A 454 -47.26 1.44 41.62
N THR A 455 -46.48 2.51 41.90
CA THR A 455 -45.74 2.98 43.12
C THR A 455 -44.23 2.66 43.13
N GLY A 456 -43.27 3.56 43.39
CA GLY A 456 -43.26 5.00 43.73
C GLY A 456 -42.11 5.35 44.71
N PHE A 457 -41.17 6.21 44.29
CA PHE A 457 -40.35 7.19 45.05
C PHE A 457 -39.46 6.80 46.27
N ASN A 458 -38.17 7.18 46.28
CA ASN A 458 -37.66 8.44 46.89
C ASN A 458 -36.12 8.59 46.94
N ALA A 459 -35.68 9.85 46.94
CA ALA A 459 -34.29 10.35 46.96
C ALA A 459 -34.04 11.27 48.19
N PHE A 460 -32.79 11.77 48.32
CA PHE A 460 -32.23 12.91 49.12
C PHE A 460 -31.59 12.60 50.50
N PRO A 461 -30.76 13.49 51.12
CA PRO A 461 -30.03 14.70 50.62
C PRO A 461 -28.57 14.89 51.14
N LEU A 462 -27.91 15.94 50.61
CA LEU A 462 -26.70 16.63 51.07
C LEU A 462 -26.94 17.52 52.32
N ASN A 463 -25.91 17.75 53.14
CA ASN A 463 -25.86 18.81 54.16
C ASN A 463 -24.50 19.52 54.19
N TYR A 464 -24.54 20.86 54.24
CA TYR A 464 -23.42 21.79 54.46
C TYR A 464 -23.67 22.54 55.78
N ARG A 465 -22.62 22.82 56.57
CA ARG A 465 -22.63 23.81 57.66
C ARG A 465 -21.30 24.58 57.71
N SER A 466 -21.41 25.83 58.14
CA SER A 466 -20.45 26.95 58.06
C SER A 466 -19.79 27.29 59.40
N GLY A 467 -18.64 28.00 59.36
CA GLY A 467 -17.96 28.66 60.50
C GLY A 467 -16.63 29.35 60.09
N PRO A 468 -16.10 30.39 60.79
CA PRO A 468 -15.94 31.73 60.19
C PRO A 468 -14.50 32.31 60.01
N ASN A 469 -14.51 33.50 59.38
CA ASN A 469 -13.49 34.48 58.93
C ASN A 469 -12.24 34.88 59.78
N LYS A 470 -11.17 35.21 59.01
CA LYS A 470 -10.17 36.34 59.13
C LYS A 470 -8.97 36.21 60.11
N PRO A 471 -7.88 37.03 59.96
CA PRO A 471 -6.97 37.24 58.81
C PRO A 471 -5.46 37.22 59.28
N ILE A 472 -4.53 37.67 58.43
CA ILE A 472 -3.19 38.26 58.72
C ILE A 472 -1.96 37.46 58.20
N SER A 473 -1.34 38.06 57.18
CA SER A 473 0.10 38.31 56.92
C SER A 473 1.16 37.52 57.70
N ILE A 474 2.22 37.06 57.01
CA ILE A 474 3.60 37.59 57.16
C ILE A 474 4.55 36.93 56.14
N THR A 475 5.43 37.77 55.65
CA THR A 475 6.50 37.62 54.66
C THR A 475 7.68 36.75 55.16
N CYS A 476 8.11 35.83 54.30
CA CYS A 476 9.47 35.34 53.98
C CYS A 476 10.60 35.41 55.04
N SER A 477 11.27 34.27 55.31
CA SER A 477 12.66 34.02 54.85
C SER A 477 13.25 32.64 55.24
N THR A 478 13.80 32.01 54.19
CA THR A 478 14.98 31.11 54.11
C THR A 478 15.07 29.80 54.91
N ALA A 479 14.94 28.69 54.17
CA ALA A 479 15.87 27.56 54.27
C ALA A 479 16.19 27.07 52.85
N GLN A 480 17.48 26.94 52.56
CA GLN A 480 18.04 26.52 51.26
C GLN A 480 17.53 25.13 50.88
N VAL A 481 16.95 25.00 49.68
CA VAL A 481 16.74 23.70 49.03
C VAL A 481 17.82 23.54 47.99
N GLN A 482 18.67 22.52 48.19
CA GLN A 482 19.60 22.03 47.19
C GLN A 482 18.81 21.61 45.93
N ASP A 483 19.18 22.18 44.79
CA ASP A 483 18.69 21.75 43.48
C ASP A 483 19.04 20.27 43.25
N ARG A 484 18.03 19.40 43.29
CA ARG A 484 18.07 18.13 42.57
C ARG A 484 17.65 18.41 41.13
N PRO A 485 18.35 17.86 40.13
CA PRO A 485 17.87 17.91 38.76
C PRO A 485 16.53 17.17 38.70
N THR A 486 15.47 17.86 38.30
CA THR A 486 14.19 17.24 37.93
C THR A 486 14.45 16.28 36.78
N SER A 487 14.59 14.98 37.09
CA SER A 487 14.49 13.93 36.10
C SER A 487 13.05 13.90 35.61
N THR A 488 12.80 14.50 34.44
CA THR A 488 11.56 14.28 33.70
C THR A 488 11.48 12.78 33.38
N SER A 489 10.68 12.04 34.13
CA SER A 489 10.43 10.63 33.84
C SER A 489 9.69 10.54 32.51
N GLN A 490 10.38 10.14 31.45
CA GLN A 490 9.72 9.70 30.22
C GLN A 490 8.71 8.60 30.59
N SER A 491 7.50 8.65 30.02
CA SER A 491 6.54 7.56 30.26
C SER A 491 7.17 6.22 29.86
N GLN A 492 6.93 5.18 30.63
CA GLN A 492 7.57 3.88 30.44
C GLN A 492 7.28 3.25 29.06
N ASP A 493 6.31 3.77 28.32
CA ASP A 493 5.86 3.25 27.02
C ASP A 493 6.52 3.90 25.80
N ARG A 494 7.19 5.04 25.94
CA ARG A 494 7.78 5.76 24.79
C ARG A 494 9.07 5.07 24.30
N VAL A 495 9.22 4.95 22.98
CA VAL A 495 10.41 4.37 22.32
C VAL A 495 11.39 5.46 21.85
N PHE A 496 12.66 5.12 21.70
CA PHE A 496 13.63 5.96 21.00
C PHE A 496 13.53 5.74 19.49
N ASN A 497 12.97 6.72 18.79
CA ASN A 497 12.70 6.65 17.36
C ASN A 497 13.81 7.34 16.54
N PHE A 498 14.68 6.56 15.90
CA PHE A 498 15.78 7.04 15.06
C PHE A 498 15.41 7.25 13.58
N ALA A 499 14.10 7.35 13.28
CA ALA A 499 13.61 7.55 11.92
C ALA A 499 14.19 8.81 11.27
N ALA A 500 14.53 8.69 9.98
CA ALA A 500 15.11 9.78 9.19
C ALA A 500 14.06 10.72 8.55
N GLY A 501 12.77 10.49 8.80
CA GLY A 501 11.66 11.21 8.17
C GLY A 501 10.48 10.30 7.83
N PRO A 502 9.28 10.50 8.43
CA PRO A 502 9.00 11.44 9.50
C PRO A 502 9.81 11.14 10.77
N ALA A 503 10.38 12.17 11.38
CA ALA A 503 11.24 12.05 12.56
C ALA A 503 10.44 12.06 13.88
N THR A 504 11.14 11.80 14.99
CA THR A 504 10.60 12.03 16.33
C THR A 504 10.30 13.53 16.54
N LEU A 505 9.21 13.84 17.25
CA LEU A 505 8.85 15.19 17.69
C LEU A 505 9.06 15.35 19.20
N PRO A 506 9.30 16.58 19.72
CA PRO A 506 9.43 16.81 21.15
C PRO A 506 8.18 16.36 21.91
N GLU A 507 8.38 15.73 23.07
CA GLU A 507 7.26 15.19 23.87
C GLU A 507 6.34 16.28 24.39
N ASN A 508 6.91 17.37 24.89
CA ASN A 508 6.16 18.54 25.36
C ASN A 508 5.34 19.19 24.24
N VAL A 509 5.86 19.26 23.02
CA VAL A 509 5.12 19.75 21.84
C VAL A 509 3.92 18.85 21.54
N LEU A 510 4.10 17.53 21.53
CA LEU A 510 3.00 16.58 21.31
C LEU A 510 1.92 16.67 22.39
N LYS A 511 2.31 16.76 23.66
CA LYS A 511 1.36 16.91 24.79
C LYS A 511 0.60 18.22 24.74
N LYS A 512 1.27 19.33 24.36
CA LYS A 512 0.59 20.61 24.14
C LYS A 512 -0.42 20.51 23.01
N ALA A 513 -0.02 19.93 21.87
CA ALA A 513 -0.91 19.72 20.74
C ALA A 513 -2.12 18.83 21.10
N GLU A 514 -1.91 17.74 21.86
CA GLU A 514 -2.98 16.89 22.40
C GLU A 514 -3.96 17.68 23.27
N SER A 515 -3.45 18.50 24.20
CA SER A 515 -4.30 19.30 25.09
C SER A 515 -5.11 20.38 24.36
N GLU A 516 -4.59 20.91 23.25
CA GLU A 516 -5.23 21.95 22.45
C GLU A 516 -6.03 21.38 21.25
N LEU A 517 -6.05 20.05 21.06
CA LEU A 517 -6.58 19.41 19.85
C LEU A 517 -8.07 19.65 19.64
N TYR A 518 -8.85 19.52 20.71
CA TYR A 518 -10.31 19.64 20.68
C TYR A 518 -10.76 21.11 20.74
N ASN A 519 -10.09 21.92 21.57
CA ASN A 519 -10.44 23.31 21.80
C ASN A 519 -9.16 24.14 21.92
N TRP A 520 -8.74 24.73 20.80
CA TRP A 520 -7.52 25.52 20.76
C TRP A 520 -7.71 26.82 21.54
N ARG A 521 -7.00 26.94 22.67
CA ARG A 521 -6.99 28.14 23.53
C ARG A 521 -8.38 28.66 23.91
N GLY A 522 -9.35 27.76 24.07
CA GLY A 522 -10.70 28.13 24.49
C GLY A 522 -11.59 28.73 23.40
N CYS A 523 -11.16 28.75 22.13
CA CYS A 523 -11.96 29.31 21.03
C CYS A 523 -13.16 28.44 20.63
N GLY A 524 -13.28 27.23 21.18
CA GLY A 524 -14.35 26.27 20.91
C GLY A 524 -14.17 25.43 19.65
N MET A 525 -13.00 25.45 19.01
CA MET A 525 -12.72 24.71 17.76
C MET A 525 -11.33 24.06 17.77
N SER A 526 -11.17 22.96 17.04
CA SER A 526 -9.86 22.43 16.70
C SER A 526 -9.14 23.33 15.70
N VAL A 527 -7.80 23.36 15.74
CA VAL A 527 -6.98 24.00 14.68
C VAL A 527 -7.30 23.45 13.28
N MET A 528 -7.73 22.19 13.18
CA MET A 528 -8.10 21.56 11.91
C MET A 528 -9.41 22.08 11.31
N GLU A 529 -10.26 22.70 12.13
CA GLU A 529 -11.59 23.19 11.73
C GLU A 529 -11.59 24.70 11.47
N MET A 530 -10.51 25.40 11.84
CA MET A 530 -10.39 26.83 11.66
C MET A 530 -10.32 27.22 10.18
N SER A 531 -11.06 28.26 9.82
CA SER A 531 -10.82 28.94 8.55
C SER A 531 -9.40 29.51 8.53
N HIS A 532 -8.63 29.23 7.49
CA HIS A 532 -7.28 29.76 7.31
C HIS A 532 -7.24 31.29 7.07
N ARG A 533 -8.42 31.91 6.89
CA ARG A 533 -8.59 33.37 6.83
C ARG A 533 -9.14 33.95 8.14
N GLY A 534 -9.52 33.10 9.10
CA GLY A 534 -10.01 33.48 10.42
C GLY A 534 -8.88 34.00 11.32
N LYS A 535 -9.24 34.84 12.29
CA LYS A 535 -8.27 35.53 13.18
C LYS A 535 -7.41 34.53 13.98
N GLU A 536 -8.01 33.42 14.37
CA GLU A 536 -7.38 32.35 15.15
C GLU A 536 -6.22 31.73 14.34
N PHE A 537 -6.48 31.23 13.13
CA PHE A 537 -5.43 30.64 12.31
C PHE A 537 -4.40 31.68 11.83
N LEU A 538 -4.83 32.91 11.50
CA LEU A 538 -3.91 33.99 11.17
C LEU A 538 -2.90 34.23 12.30
N SER A 539 -3.34 34.19 13.56
CA SER A 539 -2.43 34.32 14.71
C SER A 539 -1.43 33.16 14.81
N ILE A 540 -1.83 31.94 14.43
CA ILE A 540 -0.96 30.75 14.44
C ILE A 540 0.16 30.89 13.40
N ILE A 541 -0.18 31.17 12.15
CA ILE A 541 0.82 31.28 11.07
C ILE A 541 1.75 32.48 11.27
N GLN A 542 1.22 33.61 11.74
CA GLN A 542 2.02 34.81 12.06
C GLN A 542 3.00 34.54 13.20
N LYS A 543 2.56 33.85 14.27
CA LYS A 543 3.47 33.45 15.36
C LYS A 543 4.54 32.48 14.86
N ALA A 544 4.16 31.48 14.06
CA ALA A 544 5.12 30.52 13.51
C ALA A 544 6.17 31.21 12.62
N GLU A 545 5.77 32.19 11.79
CA GLU A 545 6.71 33.00 11.02
C GLU A 545 7.63 33.82 11.94
N ALA A 546 7.07 34.55 12.91
CA ALA A 546 7.83 35.42 13.81
C ALA A 546 8.86 34.65 14.64
N ASP A 547 8.48 33.50 15.19
CA ASP A 547 9.36 32.62 15.96
C ASP A 547 10.49 32.09 15.06
N LEU A 548 10.18 31.68 13.83
CA LEU A 548 11.18 31.22 12.87
C LEU A 548 12.16 32.33 12.46
N ARG A 549 11.64 33.55 12.23
CA ARG A 549 12.47 34.74 11.97
C ARG A 549 13.43 35.01 13.13
N THR A 550 12.97 34.86 14.36
CA THR A 550 13.79 35.01 15.56
C THR A 550 14.87 33.93 15.64
N LEU A 551 14.52 32.66 15.43
CA LEU A 551 15.46 31.54 15.52
C LEU A 551 16.63 31.64 14.52
N LEU A 552 16.33 32.00 13.27
CA LEU A 552 17.30 32.04 12.19
C LEU A 552 17.83 33.46 11.91
N ASN A 553 17.43 34.44 12.72
CA ASN A 553 17.74 35.86 12.48
C ASN A 553 17.43 36.29 11.03
N ILE A 554 16.23 35.94 10.54
CA ILE A 554 15.84 36.14 9.13
C ILE A 554 15.57 37.62 8.89
N PRO A 555 16.32 38.28 7.98
CA PRO A 555 16.13 39.69 7.66
C PRO A 555 14.76 40.02 7.05
N SER A 556 14.35 41.29 7.13
CA SER A 556 13.05 41.76 6.64
C SER A 556 12.92 41.77 5.11
N ASP A 557 14.03 41.77 4.39
CA ASP A 557 14.12 41.65 2.93
C ASP A 557 13.97 40.19 2.43
N TYR A 558 13.71 39.23 3.33
CA TYR A 558 13.32 37.87 2.99
C TYR A 558 11.83 37.61 3.26
N ALA A 559 11.19 36.84 2.38
CA ALA A 559 9.88 36.25 2.60
C ALA A 559 10.03 34.85 3.22
N VAL A 560 9.12 34.50 4.11
CA VAL A 560 9.00 33.16 4.70
C VAL A 560 7.68 32.56 4.22
N LEU A 561 7.75 31.43 3.53
CA LEU A 561 6.61 30.79 2.89
C LEU A 561 6.36 29.41 3.50
N PHE A 562 5.10 29.11 3.80
CA PHE A 562 4.62 27.80 4.26
C PHE A 562 3.85 27.11 3.15
N LEU A 563 4.51 26.19 2.45
CA LEU A 563 4.03 25.55 1.23
C LEU A 563 3.69 24.07 1.44
N GLN A 564 3.02 23.47 0.44
CA GLN A 564 2.77 22.03 0.37
C GLN A 564 3.74 21.34 -0.62
N GLY A 565 3.55 20.05 -0.87
CA GLY A 565 4.27 19.29 -1.92
C GLY A 565 5.65 18.73 -1.52
N GLY A 566 6.18 19.12 -0.35
CA GLY A 566 7.50 18.68 0.11
C GLY A 566 8.67 19.35 -0.62
N ALA A 567 9.90 19.02 -0.20
CA ALA A 567 11.13 19.51 -0.82
C ALA A 567 11.23 19.15 -2.32
N THR A 568 10.70 18.00 -2.73
CA THR A 568 10.70 17.56 -4.13
C THR A 568 9.97 18.55 -5.05
N THR A 569 8.85 19.14 -4.61
CA THR A 569 8.15 20.17 -5.38
C THR A 569 9.02 21.41 -5.56
N GLN A 570 9.87 21.74 -4.58
CA GLN A 570 10.79 22.87 -4.69
C GLN A 570 11.89 22.63 -5.72
N PHE A 571 12.28 21.37 -5.97
CA PHE A 571 13.24 21.05 -7.03
C PHE A 571 12.74 21.50 -8.42
N ALA A 572 11.42 21.54 -8.63
CA ALA A 572 10.80 22.10 -9.84
C ALA A 572 10.49 23.61 -9.70
N ALA A 573 9.97 24.04 -8.55
CA ALA A 573 9.57 25.44 -8.35
C ALA A 573 10.77 26.41 -8.45
N ILE A 574 11.94 26.03 -7.94
CA ILE A 574 13.15 26.86 -7.97
C ILE A 574 13.54 27.26 -9.40
N PRO A 575 13.85 26.32 -10.33
CA PRO A 575 14.22 26.70 -11.69
C PRO A 575 13.09 27.38 -12.47
N LEU A 576 11.82 27.05 -12.18
CA LEU A 576 10.66 27.72 -12.78
C LEU A 576 10.55 29.21 -12.37
N ASN A 577 11.02 29.58 -11.17
CA ASN A 577 10.90 30.95 -10.66
C ASN A 577 12.16 31.79 -10.87
N LEU A 578 13.34 31.18 -10.86
CA LEU A 578 14.61 31.90 -10.76
C LEU A 578 15.43 31.91 -12.06
N CYS A 579 14.99 31.19 -13.09
CA CYS A 579 15.76 31.02 -14.32
C CYS A 579 14.85 30.98 -15.55
N LYS A 580 15.43 31.31 -16.70
CA LYS A 580 14.88 31.00 -18.02
C LYS A 580 15.32 29.60 -18.47
N PRO A 581 14.64 28.97 -19.45
CA PRO A 581 15.02 27.63 -19.95
C PRO A 581 16.48 27.50 -20.39
N ASP A 582 17.06 28.57 -20.94
CA ASP A 582 18.45 28.57 -21.43
C ASP A 582 19.48 29.06 -20.41
N ASP A 583 19.06 29.51 -19.23
CA ASP A 583 19.97 30.00 -18.21
C ASP A 583 20.79 28.83 -17.63
N PRO A 584 22.13 28.99 -17.53
CA PRO A 584 22.97 28.01 -16.85
C PRO A 584 22.77 28.13 -15.34
N VAL A 585 22.82 26.99 -14.64
CA VAL A 585 22.80 26.91 -13.18
C VAL A 585 23.73 25.82 -12.70
N ASP A 586 24.36 25.99 -11.54
CA ASP A 586 25.34 25.03 -11.03
C ASP A 586 24.79 24.21 -9.85
N TYR A 587 25.20 22.94 -9.77
CA TYR A 587 24.85 22.01 -8.70
C TYR A 587 26.10 21.34 -8.12
N ILE A 588 26.20 21.26 -6.80
CA ILE A 588 27.16 20.40 -6.09
C ILE A 588 26.39 19.20 -5.54
N VAL A 589 26.66 18.03 -6.11
CA VAL A 589 25.93 16.79 -5.78
C VAL A 589 26.71 15.97 -4.77
N THR A 590 26.39 16.16 -3.49
CA THR A 590 26.99 15.43 -2.36
C THR A 590 26.23 14.16 -1.97
N GLY A 591 25.15 13.81 -2.68
CA GLY A 591 24.37 12.61 -2.38
C GLY A 591 23.08 12.47 -3.20
N SER A 592 22.16 11.66 -2.68
CA SER A 592 20.94 11.27 -3.42
C SER A 592 19.91 12.38 -3.54
N TRP A 593 19.85 13.32 -2.60
CA TRP A 593 18.88 14.41 -2.66
C TRP A 593 19.35 15.51 -3.62
N GLY A 594 20.64 15.84 -3.61
CA GLY A 594 21.26 16.71 -4.62
C GLY A 594 21.12 16.15 -6.03
N ASP A 595 21.33 14.84 -6.23
CA ASP A 595 21.15 14.18 -7.54
C ASP A 595 19.70 14.25 -8.03
N LYS A 596 18.71 14.17 -7.13
CA LYS A 596 17.29 14.35 -7.48
C LYS A 596 16.95 15.80 -7.82
N ALA A 597 17.48 16.76 -7.07
CA ALA A 597 17.26 18.17 -7.36
C ALA A 597 17.82 18.54 -8.73
N PHE A 598 19.06 18.13 -9.02
CA PHE A 598 19.69 18.31 -10.32
C PHE A 598 18.86 17.70 -11.47
N LYS A 599 18.41 16.45 -11.32
CA LYS A 599 17.59 15.76 -12.34
C LYS A 599 16.25 16.43 -12.60
N GLU A 600 15.64 17.05 -11.59
CA GLU A 600 14.38 17.76 -11.80
C GLU A 600 14.64 19.08 -12.55
N ALA A 601 15.72 19.78 -12.22
CA ALA A 601 16.09 21.04 -12.87
C ALA A 601 16.36 20.92 -14.37
N THR A 602 16.80 19.76 -14.88
CA THR A 602 17.04 19.54 -16.32
C THR A 602 15.78 19.68 -17.17
N LYS A 603 14.59 19.68 -16.56
CA LYS A 603 13.32 19.87 -17.29
C LYS A 603 13.01 21.35 -17.55
N TYR A 604 13.64 22.27 -16.82
CA TYR A 604 13.20 23.67 -16.73
C TYR A 604 14.30 24.71 -16.97
N CYS A 605 15.58 24.30 -16.98
CA CYS A 605 16.74 25.17 -17.22
C CYS A 605 17.92 24.34 -17.77
N LYS A 606 19.13 24.94 -17.88
CA LYS A 606 20.37 24.24 -18.26
C LYS A 606 21.29 23.99 -17.05
N PRO A 607 21.01 22.98 -16.20
CA PRO A 607 21.84 22.72 -15.04
C PRO A 607 23.16 22.05 -15.42
N ASN A 608 24.21 22.41 -14.69
CA ASN A 608 25.55 21.87 -14.76
C ASN A 608 25.94 21.29 -13.40
N VAL A 609 26.53 20.09 -13.39
CA VAL A 609 27.07 19.50 -12.17
C VAL A 609 28.54 19.87 -12.10
N ILE A 610 28.86 20.90 -11.32
CA ILE A 610 30.25 21.35 -11.15
C ILE A 610 31.09 20.36 -10.34
N TRP A 611 30.42 19.56 -9.49
CA TRP A 611 31.04 18.43 -8.82
C TRP A 611 30.00 17.43 -8.34
N SER A 612 30.35 16.14 -8.36
CA SER A 612 29.55 15.07 -7.79
C SER A 612 30.42 14.09 -7.02
N GLY A 613 30.06 13.81 -5.77
CA GLY A 613 30.74 12.79 -4.94
C GLY A 613 30.40 11.35 -5.31
N LYS A 614 29.75 11.13 -6.46
CA LYS A 614 29.18 9.83 -6.81
C LYS A 614 30.25 8.77 -7.05
N SER A 615 31.38 9.14 -7.65
CA SER A 615 32.53 8.24 -7.86
C SER A 615 33.13 7.79 -6.53
N GLU A 616 33.07 8.63 -5.51
CA GLU A 616 33.59 8.41 -4.16
C GLU A 616 32.51 7.88 -3.21
N LYS A 617 31.36 7.42 -3.72
CA LYS A 617 30.22 6.92 -2.94
C LYS A 617 29.67 7.93 -1.91
N TYR A 618 29.83 9.22 -2.20
CA TYR A 618 29.29 10.34 -1.44
C TYR A 618 29.79 10.40 0.01
N THR A 619 31.10 10.27 0.21
CA THR A 619 31.72 10.21 1.55
C THR A 619 32.49 11.48 1.93
N GLN A 620 32.72 12.39 0.99
CA GLN A 620 33.55 13.58 1.14
C GLN A 620 32.93 14.81 0.48
N ILE A 621 33.44 16.00 0.80
CA ILE A 621 33.17 17.25 0.08
C ILE A 621 34.54 17.89 -0.20
N PRO A 622 34.89 18.23 -1.46
CA PRO A 622 36.16 18.87 -1.76
C PRO A 622 36.22 20.30 -1.22
N SER A 623 37.42 20.89 -1.21
CA SER A 623 37.55 22.32 -0.92
C SER A 623 36.80 23.15 -1.98
N PHE A 624 36.12 24.22 -1.57
CA PHE A 624 35.36 25.06 -2.51
C PHE A 624 36.24 25.75 -3.55
N ASP A 625 37.51 25.98 -3.25
CA ASP A 625 38.47 26.59 -4.20
C ASP A 625 38.78 25.67 -5.39
N GLN A 626 38.60 24.36 -5.22
CA GLN A 626 38.79 23.36 -6.27
C GLN A 626 37.57 23.25 -7.20
N LEU A 627 36.47 23.94 -6.89
CA LEU A 627 35.25 23.89 -7.69
C LEU A 627 35.27 24.96 -8.77
N GLU A 628 35.34 24.52 -10.02
CA GLU A 628 35.13 25.38 -11.18
C GLU A 628 33.64 25.66 -11.34
N GLN A 629 33.25 26.92 -11.12
CA GLN A 629 31.87 27.37 -11.26
C GLN A 629 31.70 28.07 -12.60
N ASN A 630 30.53 27.93 -13.21
CA ASN A 630 30.20 28.63 -14.44
C ASN A 630 30.03 30.14 -14.16
N PRO A 631 30.78 31.02 -14.84
CA PRO A 631 30.75 32.46 -14.58
C PRO A 631 29.40 33.11 -14.92
N ASN A 632 28.53 32.41 -15.66
CA ASN A 632 27.21 32.88 -16.05
C ASN A 632 26.07 32.21 -15.27
N ALA A 633 26.37 31.28 -14.34
CA ALA A 633 25.35 30.57 -13.58
C ALA A 633 24.43 31.54 -12.86
N LYS A 634 23.11 31.29 -12.86
CA LYS A 634 22.12 32.12 -12.12
C LYS A 634 22.04 31.77 -10.64
N TYR A 635 22.32 30.52 -10.30
CA TYR A 635 22.44 30.09 -8.92
C TYR A 635 23.40 28.90 -8.79
N LEU A 636 23.87 28.70 -7.57
CA LEU A 636 24.54 27.49 -7.13
C LEU A 636 23.62 26.74 -6.15
N HIS A 637 23.29 25.48 -6.44
CA HIS A 637 22.44 24.66 -5.58
C HIS A 637 23.25 23.62 -4.81
N ILE A 638 22.95 23.49 -3.52
CA ILE A 638 23.52 22.47 -2.62
C ILE A 638 22.43 21.74 -1.83
N CYS A 639 22.72 20.50 -1.44
CA CYS A 639 22.03 19.81 -0.36
C CYS A 639 22.87 19.94 0.91
N ALA A 640 22.45 20.79 1.86
CA ALA A 640 23.26 21.16 3.02
C ALA A 640 23.52 19.97 3.96
N ASN A 641 22.63 18.98 3.99
CA ASN A 641 22.81 17.73 4.72
C ASN A 641 22.17 16.55 3.97
N GLU A 642 22.99 15.63 3.49
CA GLU A 642 22.59 14.42 2.80
C GLU A 642 22.18 13.31 3.78
N THR A 643 20.87 13.18 3.99
CA THR A 643 20.27 12.27 4.98
C THR A 643 20.65 10.79 4.79
N ILE A 644 20.89 10.35 3.55
CA ILE A 644 21.18 8.94 3.25
C ILE A 644 22.65 8.63 3.53
N HIS A 645 23.55 9.49 3.07
CA HIS A 645 25.00 9.26 3.13
C HIS A 645 25.65 9.85 4.37
N GLY A 646 24.96 10.67 5.16
CA GLY A 646 25.49 11.25 6.38
C GLY A 646 26.56 12.31 6.15
N VAL A 647 26.47 13.03 5.03
CA VAL A 647 27.39 14.13 4.66
C VAL A 647 26.71 15.46 4.92
N GLU A 648 27.40 16.37 5.62
CA GLU A 648 26.90 17.70 5.97
C GLU A 648 27.94 18.78 5.65
N PHE A 649 27.48 19.85 5.02
CA PHE A 649 28.26 21.06 4.83
C PHE A 649 28.52 21.74 6.19
N LYS A 650 29.81 21.87 6.55
CA LYS A 650 30.26 22.62 7.75
C LYS A 650 30.34 24.11 7.48
N ASN A 651 30.68 24.48 6.26
CA ASN A 651 30.64 25.83 5.70
C ASN A 651 29.92 25.78 4.35
N TYR A 652 29.64 26.94 3.76
CA TYR A 652 28.90 27.05 2.50
C TYR A 652 29.75 27.71 1.40
N PRO A 653 29.65 27.23 0.15
CA PRO A 653 30.36 27.83 -0.99
C PRO A 653 29.74 29.19 -1.34
N THR A 654 30.55 30.10 -1.88
CA THR A 654 30.05 31.37 -2.45
C THR A 654 29.98 31.25 -3.96
N PRO A 655 28.86 31.63 -4.62
CA PRO A 655 28.79 31.71 -6.07
C PRO A 655 29.88 32.64 -6.63
N LYS A 656 30.62 32.23 -7.67
CA LYS A 656 31.66 33.05 -8.32
C LYS A 656 31.07 34.20 -9.14
N ASN A 657 29.91 33.98 -9.77
CA ASN A 657 29.15 35.04 -10.41
C ASN A 657 28.52 35.94 -9.34
N LYS A 658 28.79 37.25 -9.39
CA LYS A 658 28.31 38.23 -8.40
C LYS A 658 26.79 38.40 -8.39
N ASP A 659 26.15 38.14 -9.53
CA ASP A 659 24.69 38.22 -9.66
C ASP A 659 24.00 36.89 -9.33
N ALA A 660 24.78 35.83 -9.09
CA ALA A 660 24.24 34.53 -8.72
C ALA A 660 24.00 34.40 -7.23
N VAL A 661 23.06 33.54 -6.87
CA VAL A 661 22.70 33.27 -5.47
C VAL A 661 22.98 31.82 -5.07
N LEU A 662 23.24 31.60 -3.78
CA LEU A 662 23.30 30.25 -3.23
C LEU A 662 21.89 29.77 -2.86
N ILE A 663 21.58 28.54 -3.23
CA ILE A 663 20.33 27.86 -2.89
C ILE A 663 20.64 26.59 -2.11
N ALA A 664 19.94 26.37 -0.99
CA ALA A 664 20.19 25.22 -0.14
C ALA A 664 18.92 24.43 0.23
N ASP A 665 18.94 23.13 -0.05
CA ASP A 665 18.08 22.16 0.65
C ASP A 665 18.63 21.95 2.06
N MET A 666 17.91 22.46 3.06
CA MET A 666 18.26 22.27 4.47
C MET A 666 17.33 21.30 5.18
N SER A 667 16.52 20.50 4.46
CA SER A 667 15.44 19.70 5.05
C SER A 667 15.87 18.92 6.31
N SER A 668 17.04 18.28 6.31
CA SER A 668 17.51 17.46 7.46
C SER A 668 18.35 18.18 8.51
N ASN A 669 18.80 19.41 8.27
CA ASN A 669 19.56 20.19 9.26
C ASN A 669 18.93 21.57 9.51
N PHE A 670 17.71 21.79 9.04
CA PHE A 670 16.98 23.04 9.23
C PHE A 670 16.78 23.30 10.72
N CYS A 671 17.16 24.49 11.19
CA CYS A 671 17.13 24.85 12.62
C CYS A 671 17.93 23.90 13.53
N SER A 672 18.98 23.21 13.05
CA SER A 672 19.85 22.39 13.92
C SER A 672 21.04 23.14 14.51
N LYS A 673 21.36 24.30 13.94
CA LYS A 673 22.45 25.20 14.30
C LYS A 673 22.17 26.62 13.77
N PRO A 674 22.85 27.67 14.27
CA PRO A 674 22.78 29.00 13.68
C PRO A 674 23.20 28.98 12.20
N VAL A 675 22.48 29.72 11.36
CA VAL A 675 22.77 29.87 9.93
C VAL A 675 22.68 31.34 9.58
N ASP A 676 23.71 31.85 8.90
CA ASP A 676 23.66 33.19 8.30
C ASP A 676 22.81 33.14 7.02
N VAL A 677 21.55 33.56 7.14
CA VAL A 677 20.57 33.54 6.05
C VAL A 677 20.97 34.46 4.89
N THR A 678 21.73 35.53 5.13
CA THR A 678 22.11 36.50 4.08
C THR A 678 23.04 35.92 3.02
N LYS A 679 23.68 34.78 3.29
CA LYS A 679 24.51 34.05 2.31
C LYS A 679 23.69 33.36 1.24
N PHE A 680 22.38 33.21 1.44
CA PHE A 680 21.51 32.43 0.56
C PHE A 680 20.51 33.33 -0.14
N GLY A 681 20.26 33.09 -1.43
CA GLY A 681 19.07 33.63 -2.09
C GLY A 681 17.81 32.88 -1.68
N LEU A 682 17.93 31.56 -1.47
CA LEU A 682 16.82 30.69 -1.11
C LEU A 682 17.27 29.52 -0.21
N ILE A 683 16.59 29.34 0.91
CA ILE A 683 16.67 28.14 1.76
C ILE A 683 15.31 27.45 1.71
N TYR A 684 15.28 26.12 1.57
CA TYR A 684 14.05 25.37 1.71
C TYR A 684 14.22 24.10 2.53
N ALA A 685 13.14 23.69 3.20
CA ALA A 685 13.12 22.52 4.05
C ALA A 685 11.74 21.86 4.08
N GLY A 686 11.67 20.56 3.78
CA GLY A 686 10.52 19.75 4.17
C GLY A 686 10.54 19.54 5.69
N ALA A 687 9.44 19.90 6.37
CA ALA A 687 9.42 19.97 7.83
C ALA A 687 9.63 18.61 8.54
N GLN A 688 9.28 17.50 7.88
CA GLN A 688 9.18 16.15 8.46
C GLN A 688 10.47 15.55 9.04
N LYS A 689 11.62 16.20 8.82
CA LYS A 689 12.90 15.70 9.30
C LYS A 689 13.30 16.33 10.64
N ASN A 690 13.30 17.66 10.76
CA ASN A 690 13.88 18.30 11.95
C ASN A 690 12.95 19.26 12.70
N VAL A 691 11.87 19.75 12.09
CA VAL A 691 11.09 20.87 12.66
C VAL A 691 9.56 20.69 12.65
N GLY A 692 9.04 19.53 12.24
CA GLY A 692 7.60 19.33 12.23
C GLY A 692 7.15 18.00 11.61
N PRO A 693 5.83 17.84 11.40
CA PRO A 693 5.28 16.70 10.68
C PRO A 693 5.46 16.85 9.16
N SER A 694 5.24 15.77 8.41
CA SER A 694 5.08 15.84 6.96
C SER A 694 3.84 16.60 6.54
N GLY A 695 3.93 17.33 5.43
CA GLY A 695 2.83 18.11 4.86
C GLY A 695 3.14 19.60 4.70
N VAL A 696 4.17 20.11 5.39
CA VAL A 696 4.65 21.49 5.27
C VAL A 696 6.06 21.53 4.69
N THR A 697 6.28 22.43 3.75
CA THR A 697 7.58 22.84 3.25
C THR A 697 7.78 24.31 3.57
N ILE A 698 8.89 24.64 4.19
CA ILE A 698 9.23 26.03 4.50
C ILE A 698 10.22 26.52 3.44
N VAL A 699 9.97 27.70 2.89
CA VAL A 699 10.87 28.39 1.96
C VAL A 699 11.19 29.77 2.53
N ILE A 700 12.48 30.09 2.66
CA ILE A 700 12.98 31.42 3.00
C ILE A 700 13.65 31.95 1.74
N ILE A 701 13.10 32.99 1.13
CA ILE A 701 13.52 33.49 -0.18
C ILE A 701 13.72 35.01 -0.12
N ARG A 702 14.82 35.51 -0.68
CA ARG A 702 15.10 36.94 -0.77
C ARG A 702 14.09 37.62 -1.71
N LYS A 703 13.50 38.74 -1.27
CA LYS A 703 12.32 39.34 -1.94
C LYS A 703 12.60 39.85 -3.35
N ASP A 704 13.82 40.28 -3.65
CA ASP A 704 14.26 40.71 -4.98
C ASP A 704 14.23 39.58 -6.03
N LEU A 705 14.26 38.32 -5.59
CA LEU A 705 14.19 37.15 -6.47
C LEU A 705 12.76 36.77 -6.88
N ILE A 706 11.75 37.38 -6.26
CA ILE A 706 10.34 37.04 -6.45
C ILE A 706 9.75 37.83 -7.63
N GLY A 707 8.97 37.16 -8.48
CA GLY A 707 8.18 37.80 -9.55
C GLY A 707 8.69 37.60 -10.97
N ASN A 708 9.69 36.72 -11.16
CA ASN A 708 10.29 36.41 -12.46
C ASN A 708 9.96 35.00 -12.98
N ALA A 709 8.82 34.44 -12.57
CA ALA A 709 8.43 33.08 -12.96
C ALA A 709 8.32 32.91 -14.49
N GLN A 710 8.75 31.76 -14.99
CA GLN A 710 8.58 31.39 -16.39
C GLN A 710 7.09 31.34 -16.73
N GLY A 711 6.71 31.66 -17.98
CA GLY A 711 5.30 31.65 -18.41
C GLY A 711 4.60 30.29 -18.32
N ILE A 712 5.36 29.19 -18.22
CA ILE A 712 4.84 27.83 -18.03
C ILE A 712 4.57 27.47 -16.56
N THR A 713 4.95 28.34 -15.61
CA THR A 713 4.90 28.05 -14.18
C THR A 713 3.44 27.95 -13.72
N PRO A 714 3.00 26.78 -13.20
CA PRO A 714 1.68 26.68 -12.60
C PRO A 714 1.54 27.64 -11.42
N VAL A 715 0.34 28.20 -11.24
CA VAL A 715 0.06 29.19 -10.19
C VAL A 715 0.50 28.75 -8.78
N MET A 716 0.35 27.45 -8.47
CA MET A 716 0.74 26.88 -7.17
C MET A 716 2.25 26.68 -7.00
N LEU A 717 3.05 26.86 -8.04
CA LEU A 717 4.52 26.82 -8.00
C LEU A 717 5.13 28.22 -8.11
N ASP A 718 4.35 29.27 -8.30
CA ASP A 718 4.84 30.65 -8.39
C ASP A 718 5.04 31.24 -6.98
N PHE A 719 6.28 31.59 -6.63
CA PHE A 719 6.61 32.18 -5.34
C PHE A 719 5.98 33.56 -5.13
N LYS A 720 5.71 34.31 -6.20
CA LYS A 720 5.02 35.60 -6.11
C LYS A 720 3.61 35.43 -5.56
N ILE A 721 2.88 34.44 -6.08
CA ILE A 721 1.51 34.14 -5.62
C ILE A 721 1.50 33.81 -4.14
N HIS A 722 2.45 33.00 -3.67
CA HIS A 722 2.56 32.64 -2.26
C HIS A 722 2.95 33.84 -1.39
N ALA A 723 3.91 34.66 -1.83
CA ALA A 723 4.36 35.82 -1.08
C ALA A 723 3.28 36.91 -0.95
N GLU A 724 2.60 37.26 -2.04
CA GLU A 724 1.52 38.26 -2.05
C GLU A 724 0.31 37.84 -1.20
N ASN A 725 0.12 36.53 -1.01
CA ASN A 725 -0.97 35.98 -0.21
C ASN A 725 -0.53 35.48 1.17
N ASN A 726 0.69 35.78 1.62
CA ASN A 726 1.24 35.33 2.92
C ASN A 726 1.11 33.81 3.14
N SER A 727 1.35 33.00 2.10
CA SER A 727 1.16 31.54 2.08
C SER A 727 -0.29 31.04 2.20
N LEU A 728 -1.28 31.93 2.03
CA LEU A 728 -2.70 31.63 2.20
C LEU A 728 -3.48 31.66 0.89
N TYR A 729 -2.83 31.59 -0.28
CA TYR A 729 -3.51 31.69 -1.57
C TYR A 729 -4.64 30.64 -1.71
N ASN A 730 -4.33 29.39 -1.41
CA ASN A 730 -5.29 28.31 -1.23
C ASN A 730 -5.26 27.80 0.23
N THR A 731 -6.06 26.78 0.55
CA THR A 731 -6.08 26.17 1.88
C THR A 731 -4.69 25.61 2.25
N PRO A 732 -4.00 26.16 3.27
CA PRO A 732 -2.70 25.68 3.70
C PRO A 732 -2.83 24.45 4.62
N PRO A 733 -1.74 23.71 4.88
CA PRO A 733 -1.72 22.59 5.80
C PRO A 733 -1.79 23.08 7.26
N CYS A 734 -2.96 23.58 7.69
CA CYS A 734 -3.15 24.36 8.91
C CYS A 734 -2.57 23.70 10.16
N TYR A 735 -2.91 22.43 10.42
CA TYR A 735 -2.40 21.70 11.56
C TYR A 735 -0.89 21.45 11.49
N GLY A 736 -0.34 21.25 10.28
CA GLY A 736 1.09 21.10 10.07
C GLY A 736 1.87 22.38 10.42
N ILE A 737 1.34 23.54 10.01
CA ILE A 737 1.92 24.86 10.33
C ILE A 737 1.87 25.12 11.83
N TYR A 738 0.74 24.83 12.47
CA TYR A 738 0.60 24.89 13.92
C TYR A 738 1.65 24.04 14.65
N MET A 739 1.84 22.78 14.24
CA MET A 739 2.86 21.91 14.82
C MET A 739 4.28 22.45 14.61
N CYS A 740 4.61 23.01 13.44
CA CYS A 740 5.90 23.67 13.22
C CYS A 740 6.08 24.87 14.16
N GLY A 741 5.05 25.70 14.33
CA GLY A 741 5.05 26.84 15.25
C GLY A 741 5.31 26.42 16.70
N LEU A 742 4.71 25.33 17.17
CA LEU A 742 5.01 24.79 18.50
C LEU A 742 6.45 24.29 18.64
N VAL A 743 7.01 23.69 17.59
CA VAL A 743 8.43 23.28 17.59
C VAL A 743 9.35 24.49 17.63
N PHE A 744 9.05 25.57 16.89
CA PHE A 744 9.84 26.80 16.95
C PHE A 744 9.80 27.45 18.34
N GLU A 745 8.62 27.51 18.96
CA GLU A 745 8.45 27.96 20.34
C GLU A 745 9.28 27.14 21.32
N ASP A 746 9.29 25.81 21.17
CA ASP A 746 10.11 24.91 21.99
C ASP A 746 11.62 25.14 21.79
N LEU A 747 12.09 25.32 20.55
CA LEU A 747 13.49 25.61 20.27
C LEU A 747 13.93 26.96 20.88
N LEU A 748 13.06 27.98 20.86
CA LEU A 748 13.31 29.25 21.52
C LEU A 748 13.38 29.08 23.05
N ALA A 749 12.43 28.34 23.64
CA ALA A 749 12.41 28.06 25.08
C ALA A 749 13.65 27.27 25.56
N GLN A 750 14.27 26.49 24.67
CA GLN A 750 15.51 25.77 24.93
C GLN A 750 16.79 26.64 24.83
N GLY A 751 16.67 27.95 24.60
CA GLY A 751 17.80 28.88 24.48
C GLY A 751 18.21 29.19 23.04
N GLY A 752 17.41 28.80 22.05
CA GLY A 752 17.66 29.07 20.64
C GLY A 752 18.74 28.18 20.01
N LEU A 753 19.11 28.48 18.76
CA LEU A 753 19.88 27.56 17.91
C LEU A 753 21.32 27.31 18.39
N SER A 754 21.94 28.23 19.11
CA SER A 754 23.29 28.04 19.68
C SER A 754 23.31 26.93 20.74
N GLU A 755 22.30 26.85 21.59
CA GLU A 755 22.19 25.77 22.59
C GLU A 755 21.80 24.44 21.93
N ILE A 756 20.96 24.49 20.90
CA ILE A 756 20.61 23.31 20.10
C ILE A 756 21.82 22.74 19.37
N GLU A 757 22.70 23.59 18.82
CA GLU A 757 23.95 23.16 18.19
C GLU A 757 24.85 22.43 19.19
N LYS A 758 25.07 22.97 20.39
CA LYS A 758 25.87 22.31 21.45
C LYS A 758 25.31 20.93 21.78
N LYS A 759 23.99 20.80 21.94
CA LYS A 759 23.31 19.52 22.19
C LYS A 759 23.51 18.54 21.04
N ASN A 760 23.35 19.00 19.80
CA ASN A 760 23.50 18.18 18.60
C ASN A 760 24.95 17.71 18.39
N MET A 761 25.93 18.59 18.62
CA MET A 761 27.35 18.25 18.63
C MET A 761 27.66 17.18 19.67
N LYS A 762 27.15 17.32 20.91
CA LYS A 762 27.38 16.33 21.96
C LYS A 762 26.83 14.96 21.60
N LYS A 763 25.59 14.89 21.07
CA LYS A 763 24.97 13.64 20.59
C LYS A 763 25.80 12.99 19.48
N ALA A 764 26.17 13.75 18.47
CA ALA A 764 26.95 13.22 17.35
C ALA A 764 28.34 12.74 17.82
N GLN A 765 29.00 13.50 18.69
CA GLN A 765 30.32 13.18 19.22
C GLN A 765 30.35 11.82 19.92
N ILE A 766 29.45 11.59 20.88
CA ILE A 766 29.45 10.31 21.64
C ILE A 766 29.19 9.09 20.74
N LEU A 767 28.38 9.27 19.69
CA LEU A 767 28.07 8.20 18.75
C LEU A 767 29.25 7.94 17.80
N TYR A 768 29.84 8.99 17.23
CA TYR A 768 31.01 8.87 16.37
C TYR A 768 32.25 8.36 17.11
N ASP A 769 32.47 8.78 18.37
CA ASP A 769 33.54 8.25 19.21
C ASP A 769 33.39 6.75 19.44
N THR A 770 32.15 6.30 19.70
CA THR A 770 31.85 4.87 19.86
C THR A 770 32.12 4.09 18.58
N ILE A 771 31.80 4.64 17.41
CA ILE A 771 32.10 4.03 16.12
C ILE A 771 33.62 3.98 15.90
N ASP A 772 34.33 5.09 16.09
CA ASP A 772 35.76 5.20 15.82
C ASP A 772 36.61 4.35 16.79
N GLN A 773 36.16 4.17 18.03
CA GLN A 773 36.84 3.36 19.06
C GLN A 773 36.46 1.87 19.01
N SER A 774 35.61 1.46 18.06
CA SER A 774 35.15 0.08 17.95
C SER A 774 36.15 -0.89 17.32
N ASN A 775 37.40 -0.47 17.07
CA ASN A 775 38.41 -1.25 16.35
C ASN A 775 37.91 -1.82 15.01
N GLY A 776 37.05 -1.07 14.32
CA GLY A 776 36.51 -1.45 13.01
C GLY A 776 35.29 -2.37 13.06
N PHE A 777 34.76 -2.72 14.24
CA PHE A 777 33.51 -3.46 14.36
C PHE A 777 32.33 -2.65 13.83
N TYR A 778 32.28 -1.34 14.12
CA TYR A 778 31.40 -0.38 13.47
C TYR A 778 32.22 0.52 12.55
N ARG A 779 31.73 0.77 11.33
CA ARG A 779 32.44 1.59 10.34
C ARG A 779 31.52 2.67 9.78
N CYS A 780 31.89 3.94 9.98
CA CYS A 780 31.28 5.05 9.26
C CYS A 780 32.10 5.33 8.00
N PRO A 781 31.52 5.26 6.78
CA PRO A 781 32.25 5.47 5.54
C PRO A 781 32.56 6.95 5.26
N VAL A 782 32.01 7.88 6.04
CA VAL A 782 32.08 9.32 5.80
C VAL A 782 33.34 9.92 6.41
N GLU A 783 34.03 10.78 5.65
CA GLU A 783 35.19 11.53 6.12
C GLU A 783 34.83 12.40 7.33
N LYS A 784 35.72 12.42 8.33
CA LYS A 784 35.43 13.07 9.62
C LYS A 784 35.07 14.56 9.49
N SER A 785 35.71 15.25 8.55
CA SER A 785 35.51 16.67 8.26
C SER A 785 34.08 17.01 7.82
N VAL A 786 33.34 16.06 7.25
CA VAL A 786 32.00 16.28 6.68
C VAL A 786 30.91 15.39 7.29
N ARG A 787 31.23 14.66 8.37
CA ARG A 787 30.27 13.84 9.11
C ARG A 787 29.08 14.65 9.58
N SER A 788 27.88 14.21 9.24
CA SER A 788 26.62 14.87 9.63
C SER A 788 26.39 14.83 11.13
N LEU A 789 25.98 15.97 11.70
CA LEU A 789 25.48 16.02 13.08
C LEU A 789 24.07 15.43 13.24
N MET A 790 23.36 15.17 12.14
CA MET A 790 21.95 14.81 12.12
C MET A 790 21.71 13.35 11.76
N ASN A 791 22.49 12.79 10.83
CA ASN A 791 22.28 11.45 10.29
C ASN A 791 23.62 10.69 10.27
N VAL A 792 23.76 9.71 11.15
CA VAL A 792 25.00 8.95 11.34
C VAL A 792 24.85 7.56 10.72
N PRO A 793 25.35 7.33 9.49
CA PRO A 793 25.38 6.01 8.89
C PRO A 793 26.60 5.22 9.40
N PHE A 794 26.40 3.92 9.60
CA PHE A 794 27.49 3.00 9.92
C PHE A 794 27.13 1.59 9.46
N THR A 795 28.13 0.80 9.12
CA THR A 795 27.99 -0.64 8.86
C THR A 795 28.64 -1.43 10.00
N LEU A 796 28.24 -2.68 10.15
CA LEU A 796 28.95 -3.62 11.02
C LEU A 796 30.08 -4.29 10.19
N GLU A 797 31.10 -4.82 10.87
CA GLU A 797 32.17 -5.57 10.22
C GLU A 797 31.64 -6.80 9.46
N LYS A 798 30.69 -7.52 10.08
CA LYS A 798 30.00 -8.69 9.52
C LYS A 798 28.57 -8.29 9.17
N SER A 799 28.22 -8.29 7.88
CA SER A 799 26.91 -7.84 7.42
C SER A 799 25.78 -8.78 7.86
N GLU A 800 26.06 -10.05 8.15
CA GLU A 800 25.09 -10.98 8.73
C GLU A 800 24.57 -10.55 10.12
N LEU A 801 25.35 -9.76 10.87
CA LEU A 801 24.95 -9.27 12.20
C LEU A 801 23.96 -8.10 12.13
N GLU A 802 23.76 -7.48 10.97
CA GLU A 802 22.89 -6.31 10.81
C GLU A 802 21.43 -6.59 11.19
N ALA A 803 20.92 -7.77 10.81
CA ALA A 803 19.56 -8.18 11.14
C ALA A 803 19.39 -8.44 12.66
N GLU A 804 20.41 -9.01 13.28
CA GLU A 804 20.45 -9.27 14.72
C GLU A 804 20.55 -7.97 15.51
N PHE A 805 21.43 -7.06 15.12
CA PHE A 805 21.57 -5.71 15.71
C PHE A 805 20.22 -4.98 15.74
N ILE A 806 19.48 -4.96 14.63
CA ILE A 806 18.15 -4.34 14.57
C ILE A 806 17.15 -5.05 15.48
N LYS A 807 17.17 -6.39 15.50
CA LYS A 807 16.26 -7.19 16.34
C LYS A 807 16.52 -6.93 17.83
N GLU A 808 17.79 -6.88 18.25
CA GLU A 808 18.16 -6.61 19.65
C GLU A 808 17.89 -5.16 20.04
N ALA A 809 18.25 -4.18 19.20
CA ALA A 809 17.94 -2.78 19.43
C ALA A 809 16.43 -2.55 19.60
N THR A 810 15.60 -3.26 18.82
CA THR A 810 14.14 -3.19 18.93
C THR A 810 13.63 -3.71 20.28
N LYS A 811 14.24 -4.78 20.83
CA LYS A 811 13.92 -5.27 22.19
C LYS A 811 14.25 -4.20 23.24
N GLU A 812 15.30 -3.44 23.00
CA GLU A 812 15.71 -2.27 23.82
C GLU A 812 14.89 -1.00 23.57
N LYS A 813 13.74 -1.09 22.89
CA LYS A 813 12.86 0.05 22.54
C LYS A 813 13.56 1.11 21.67
N MET A 814 14.58 0.73 20.90
CA MET A 814 15.20 1.58 19.89
C MET A 814 14.76 1.12 18.51
N VAL A 815 14.09 2.01 17.76
CA VAL A 815 13.47 1.67 16.49
C VAL A 815 14.00 2.53 15.35
N GLN A 816 13.81 2.06 14.12
CA GLN A 816 14.10 2.80 12.89
C GLN A 816 15.60 3.07 12.64
N LEU A 817 16.47 2.18 13.12
CA LEU A 817 17.92 2.23 12.92
C LEU A 817 18.40 1.63 11.59
N LYS A 818 17.52 0.94 10.83
CA LYS A 818 17.91 0.31 9.57
C LYS A 818 18.29 1.39 8.54
N GLY A 819 19.45 1.22 7.92
CA GLY A 819 19.95 2.10 6.88
C GLY A 819 19.03 2.14 5.65
N HIS A 820 19.20 3.16 4.83
CA HIS A 820 18.37 3.31 3.64
C HIS A 820 18.66 2.19 2.63
N ARG A 821 17.61 1.68 1.97
CA ARG A 821 17.69 0.52 1.05
C ARG A 821 18.75 0.63 -0.06
N SER A 822 19.13 1.85 -0.45
CA SER A 822 20.12 2.07 -1.51
C SER A 822 21.58 1.96 -1.04
N VAL A 823 21.82 1.97 0.27
CA VAL A 823 23.17 1.92 0.86
C VAL A 823 23.36 0.78 1.86
N GLY A 824 22.27 0.20 2.38
CA GLY A 824 22.34 -0.86 3.41
C GLY A 824 22.78 -0.31 4.77
N GLY A 825 23.29 -1.20 5.63
CA GLY A 825 23.85 -0.81 6.93
C GLY A 825 22.82 -0.28 7.92
N MET A 826 23.32 0.51 8.88
CA MET A 826 22.57 1.20 9.91
C MET A 826 22.61 2.71 9.69
N ARG A 827 21.61 3.40 10.22
CA ARG A 827 21.58 4.86 10.31
C ARG A 827 20.85 5.30 11.56
N ALA A 828 21.56 6.03 12.43
CA ALA A 828 20.95 6.73 13.55
C ALA A 828 20.65 8.18 13.13
N SER A 829 19.37 8.54 13.07
CA SER A 829 18.96 9.93 12.86
C SER A 829 18.73 10.60 14.21
N ILE A 830 19.55 11.59 14.51
CA ILE A 830 19.70 12.22 15.83
C ILE A 830 19.35 13.71 15.80
N TYR A 831 18.29 14.03 15.05
CA TYR A 831 17.63 15.34 14.93
C TYR A 831 17.39 16.04 16.27
N ASN A 832 17.01 17.33 16.24
CA ASN A 832 16.84 18.16 17.44
C ASN A 832 16.05 17.47 18.56
N ALA A 833 14.92 16.86 18.21
CA ALA A 833 14.02 16.20 19.15
C ALA A 833 14.51 14.82 19.65
N MET A 834 15.57 14.24 19.07
CA MET A 834 16.23 13.08 19.64
C MET A 834 16.99 13.51 20.90
N SER A 835 16.59 12.98 22.05
CA SER A 835 17.23 13.25 23.35
C SER A 835 18.65 12.68 23.44
N LEU A 836 19.50 13.30 24.25
CA LEU A 836 20.83 12.77 24.58
C LEU A 836 20.76 11.35 25.15
N ALA A 837 19.83 11.11 26.08
CA ALA A 837 19.60 9.79 26.68
C ALA A 837 19.30 8.69 25.64
N GLY A 838 18.61 9.03 24.56
CA GLY A 838 18.36 8.09 23.45
C GLY A 838 19.65 7.70 22.73
N VAL A 839 20.54 8.65 22.49
CA VAL A 839 21.84 8.40 21.86
C VAL A 839 22.79 7.66 22.81
N GLU A 840 22.79 8.00 24.10
CA GLU A 840 23.54 7.27 25.13
C GLU A 840 23.08 5.82 25.26
N LYS A 841 21.76 5.56 25.19
CA LYS A 841 21.21 4.21 25.15
C LYS A 841 21.70 3.42 23.93
N LEU A 842 21.72 4.05 22.75
CA LEU A 842 22.27 3.44 21.54
C LEU A 842 23.76 3.13 21.70
N VAL A 843 24.55 4.05 22.25
CA VAL A 843 25.98 3.85 22.51
C VAL A 843 26.22 2.69 23.48
N ALA A 844 25.48 2.62 24.57
CA ALA A 844 25.58 1.52 25.53
C ALA A 844 25.26 0.17 24.86
N PHE A 845 24.15 0.11 24.13
CA PHE A 845 23.78 -1.06 23.35
C PHE A 845 24.84 -1.45 22.31
N MET A 846 25.44 -0.48 21.59
CA MET A 846 26.48 -0.75 20.61
C MET A 846 27.72 -1.39 21.26
N LYS A 847 28.11 -0.94 22.45
CA LYS A 847 29.23 -1.52 23.20
C LYS A 847 28.92 -2.94 23.66
N ASP A 848 27.72 -3.17 24.20
CA ASP A 848 27.29 -4.50 24.64
C ASP A 848 27.17 -5.49 23.48
N PHE A 849 26.61 -5.04 22.35
CA PHE A 849 26.50 -5.84 21.13
C PHE A 849 27.87 -6.20 20.58
N GLN A 850 28.80 -5.24 20.55
CA GLN A 850 30.18 -5.53 20.16
C GLN A 850 30.82 -6.54 21.11
N ALA A 851 30.70 -6.39 22.43
CA ALA A 851 31.30 -7.31 23.40
C ALA A 851 30.81 -8.77 23.25
N LYS A 852 29.59 -8.98 22.76
CA LYS A 852 29.01 -10.31 22.50
C LYS A 852 29.45 -10.94 21.18
N HIS A 853 29.83 -10.13 20.18
CA HIS A 853 29.99 -10.56 18.79
C HIS A 853 31.36 -10.25 18.17
N ALA A 854 32.24 -9.52 18.86
CA ALA A 854 33.59 -9.17 18.44
C ALA A 854 34.54 -10.37 18.34
#